data_AF-I9S8U7-F1
#
_entry.id   AF-I9S8U7-F1
#
_cell.length_a   1.000
_cell.length_b   1.000
_cell.length_c   1.000
_cell.angle_alpha   90.00
_cell.angle_beta   90.00
_cell.angle_gamma   90.00
#
_symmetry.space_group_name_H-M   'P 1'
#
loop_
_entity.id
_entity.type
_entity.pdbx_description
1 polymer ?
#
loop_
_entity_poly.entity_id
_entity_poly.type
_entity_poly.pdbx_seq_one_letter_code
_entity_poly.pdbx_strand_id
1 'polypeptide(L)'
;MKNKLILLFFGSLFFAPGIFGQDGRVYDECHDLAAVTWCGNNKVVSGSNTEWVARMGDVYRYKLDNTENYSYLVYAMPTGKKVKSVTVDFYSIVGQKPTLAVKNTEGKETKYVVGWSNGYPEEISLGTNISRFVLESTLIPADACEAVVYLDAYTDVEVMRVIVEYGGGYQAPEYNRLADYSRINNLLAKAKAGKELTIGVLGGSITAGANAEPMASNCYGARIKEWFRTQFNSKVTLVNAGIGSTNSYFGAIRAEEHLLKYNPDLIIVEYAVNDHEDEIYKHFYEGLLRKLLKAPGEPAVISLMMCTQAGITKQGQQIPIAQHYGIPVVSYNDYVKDEIVSGKGSWLDFYKTSAMPSGDGVHPNTIAHQKTADLLASLFGNIPDIADHEANRMLPKPLYSKDFEDSFFLSAADITPQKTGTWIDGGAIWDFKTGKGWRSVVKGSELTFDILGDVAAVTYWKRPANESYGRAQIWVDNNPPVVADGSNGDHIDQIVLSGIGKGRHKLHVKLLDSKPFEVTCIAVSGDREFGSDKKIIQSLKNQNGIVLEENELVLGDQGEPVTVLNTEDGYLTFKMGIKYLGIDPFSGKLILSDTPDTDATKFLFVDKGDGCAFRSVLNGDYLSIADGLQATATNVTETELFRLLSANETSNPEVMLSGEPVIYAVRNYLCVKNAFGRRLNAYTLTGLKVLSAYIGDDNYHYPLDSDLYIVIVDDYRKKLLIR
;
A
#
# COMPACT_ATOMS: atom_id res chain seq x y z
N MET A 1 -32.50 -28.90 13.04
CA MET A 1 -31.57 -29.57 13.98
C MET A 1 -30.53 -28.57 14.42
N LYS A 2 -30.22 -28.56 15.72
CA LYS A 2 -29.43 -27.57 16.47
C LYS A 2 -27.97 -27.55 16.02
N ASN A 3 -27.45 -26.40 15.58
CA ASN A 3 -26.00 -26.17 15.45
C ASN A 3 -25.48 -25.58 16.76
N LYS A 4 -24.91 -26.46 17.60
CA LYS A 4 -24.03 -26.08 18.71
C LYS A 4 -22.65 -25.77 18.11
N LEU A 5 -22.21 -24.51 18.23
CA LEU A 5 -20.82 -24.13 18.00
C LEU A 5 -20.04 -24.58 19.24
N ILE A 6 -19.24 -25.64 19.11
CA ILE A 6 -18.24 -26.03 20.11
C ILE A 6 -16.94 -25.33 19.67
N LEU A 7 -16.57 -24.25 20.36
CA LEU A 7 -15.23 -23.66 20.26
C LEU A 7 -14.26 -24.62 20.96
N LEU A 8 -13.44 -25.32 20.18
CA LEU A 8 -12.29 -26.06 20.68
C LEU A 8 -11.12 -25.08 20.85
N PHE A 9 -10.77 -24.82 22.11
CA PHE A 9 -9.56 -24.12 22.51
C PHE A 9 -8.32 -24.91 22.07
N PHE A 10 -7.49 -24.30 21.22
CA PHE A 10 -6.06 -24.57 21.19
C PHE A 10 -5.34 -23.27 21.52
N GLY A 11 -5.02 -23.12 22.81
CA GLY A 11 -4.14 -22.08 23.30
C GLY A 11 -2.69 -22.49 23.11
N SER A 12 -2.01 -21.80 22.21
CA SER A 12 -0.56 -21.62 22.27
C SER A 12 -0.27 -20.20 21.77
N LEU A 13 -0.23 -19.26 22.72
CA LEU A 13 0.16 -17.88 22.48
C LEU A 13 1.64 -17.85 22.08
N PHE A 14 1.94 -17.46 20.85
CA PHE A 14 3.20 -16.84 20.51
C PHE A 14 3.06 -15.34 20.75
N PHE A 15 3.32 -14.89 21.98
CA PHE A 15 3.72 -13.50 22.17
C PHE A 15 5.11 -13.32 21.56
N ALA A 16 5.27 -12.31 20.70
CA ALA A 16 6.58 -11.87 20.26
C ALA A 16 7.46 -11.59 21.50
N PRO A 17 8.73 -12.05 21.58
CA PRO A 17 9.54 -12.01 22.81
C PRO A 17 10.03 -10.62 23.26
N GLY A 18 9.32 -9.54 22.93
CA GLY A 18 9.78 -8.16 23.12
C GLY A 18 9.10 -7.32 24.22
N ILE A 19 8.04 -7.79 24.89
CA ILE A 19 7.16 -6.91 25.72
C ILE A 19 7.17 -7.28 27.22
N PHE A 20 8.17 -8.00 27.72
CA PHE A 20 8.22 -8.39 29.15
C PHE A 20 8.64 -7.26 30.13
N GLY A 21 8.45 -5.97 29.80
CA GLY A 21 9.11 -4.88 30.55
C GLY A 21 8.35 -3.58 30.81
N GLN A 22 7.31 -3.21 30.04
CA GLN A 22 6.71 -1.88 30.18
C GLN A 22 5.51 -1.87 31.11
N ASP A 23 5.41 -0.82 31.93
CA ASP A 23 4.21 -0.48 32.68
C ASP A 23 3.12 -0.05 31.71
N GLY A 24 1.85 -0.17 32.09
CA GLY A 24 0.81 0.11 31.11
C GLY A 24 -0.61 -0.02 31.63
N ARG A 25 -1.51 -0.23 30.66
CA ARG A 25 -2.95 -0.27 30.82
C ARG A 25 -3.54 -1.40 30.01
N VAL A 26 -4.35 -2.24 30.65
CA VAL A 26 -5.35 -3.03 29.94
C VAL A 26 -6.58 -2.14 29.77
N TYR A 27 -7.11 -2.05 28.55
CA TYR A 27 -8.32 -1.31 28.22
C TYR A 27 -9.25 -2.27 27.48
N ASP A 28 -10.30 -2.75 28.16
CA ASP A 28 -11.29 -3.65 27.60
C ASP A 28 -12.66 -2.95 27.51
N GLU A 29 -13.20 -2.87 26.29
CA GLU A 29 -14.58 -2.41 25.99
C GLU A 29 -15.45 -3.56 25.48
N CYS A 30 -15.16 -4.77 25.96
CA CYS A 30 -15.97 -5.97 25.78
C CYS A 30 -16.12 -6.43 24.32
N HIS A 31 -15.26 -5.97 23.40
CA HIS A 31 -15.25 -6.37 21.99
C HIS A 31 -14.25 -7.50 21.68
N ASP A 32 -13.30 -7.74 22.60
CA ASP A 32 -12.16 -8.64 22.39
C ASP A 32 -11.91 -9.44 23.67
N LEU A 33 -12.33 -10.70 23.64
CA LEU A 33 -12.14 -11.62 24.76
C LEU A 33 -10.68 -11.92 25.05
N ALA A 34 -9.74 -11.63 24.13
CA ALA A 34 -8.32 -11.82 24.38
C ALA A 34 -7.80 -10.88 25.49
N ALA A 35 -8.51 -9.79 25.78
CA ALA A 35 -8.22 -8.92 26.92
C ALA A 35 -8.50 -9.60 28.27
N VAL A 36 -9.38 -10.61 28.30
CA VAL A 36 -9.78 -11.35 29.51
C VAL A 36 -9.00 -12.66 29.58
N THR A 37 -8.21 -12.84 30.64
CA THR A 37 -7.45 -14.07 30.84
C THR A 37 -8.36 -15.25 31.19
N TRP A 38 -9.32 -15.04 32.09
CA TRP A 38 -10.32 -16.02 32.47
C TRP A 38 -11.71 -15.39 32.55
N CYS A 39 -12.68 -16.03 31.92
CA CYS A 39 -14.06 -15.59 31.89
C CYS A 39 -14.97 -16.70 32.42
N GLY A 40 -15.78 -16.40 33.42
CA GLY A 40 -16.81 -17.29 33.94
C GLY A 40 -18.08 -17.27 33.09
N ASN A 41 -19.23 -17.40 33.74
CA ASN A 41 -20.59 -17.34 33.19
C ASN A 41 -20.97 -15.93 32.67
N ASN A 42 -20.18 -15.36 31.76
CA ASN A 42 -20.48 -14.12 31.04
C ASN A 42 -20.66 -14.40 29.55
N LYS A 43 -21.43 -13.53 28.91
CA LYS A 43 -21.45 -13.38 27.46
C LYS A 43 -21.18 -11.92 27.09
N VAL A 44 -20.55 -11.73 25.93
CA VAL A 44 -20.53 -10.45 25.25
C VAL A 44 -21.91 -10.23 24.63
N VAL A 45 -22.51 -9.08 24.92
CA VAL A 45 -23.75 -8.62 24.30
C VAL A 45 -23.52 -7.28 23.61
N SER A 46 -24.23 -7.04 22.51
CA SER A 46 -24.28 -5.75 21.84
C SER A 46 -25.70 -5.21 21.86
N GLY A 47 -25.85 -3.89 22.03
CA GLY A 47 -27.16 -3.22 22.02
C GLY A 47 -27.65 -2.81 20.62
N SER A 48 -28.89 -2.35 20.56
CA SER A 48 -29.43 -1.48 19.51
C SER A 48 -28.95 -0.04 19.70
N ASN A 49 -29.14 0.80 18.66
CA ASN A 49 -28.85 2.24 18.75
C ASN A 49 -29.43 2.93 19.99
N THR A 50 -30.68 2.61 20.33
CA THR A 50 -31.37 3.23 21.46
C THR A 50 -30.68 2.88 22.77
N GLU A 51 -30.19 1.64 22.89
CA GLU A 51 -29.42 1.21 24.06
C GLU A 51 -28.05 1.89 24.12
N TRP A 52 -27.37 2.04 22.99
CA TRP A 52 -26.07 2.73 22.94
C TRP A 52 -26.19 4.20 23.35
N VAL A 53 -27.23 4.91 22.88
CA VAL A 53 -27.50 6.30 23.28
C VAL A 53 -27.66 6.41 24.80
N ALA A 54 -28.44 5.50 25.40
CA ALA A 54 -28.67 5.46 26.83
C ALA A 54 -27.41 5.07 27.64
N ARG A 55 -26.36 4.59 26.97
CA ARG A 55 -25.13 4.05 27.56
C ARG A 55 -23.88 4.78 27.06
N MET A 56 -23.99 6.09 26.78
CA MET A 56 -22.86 6.94 26.37
C MET A 56 -22.12 6.44 25.11
N GLY A 57 -22.84 5.76 24.21
CA GLY A 57 -22.30 5.24 22.96
C GLY A 57 -21.56 3.90 23.10
N ASP A 58 -21.66 3.24 24.25
CA ASP A 58 -21.07 1.93 24.45
C ASP A 58 -21.76 0.85 23.60
N VAL A 59 -20.95 0.11 22.83
CA VAL A 59 -21.44 -0.86 21.84
C VAL A 59 -21.58 -2.25 22.46
N TYR A 60 -20.54 -2.72 23.15
CA TYR A 60 -20.41 -4.08 23.68
C TYR A 60 -20.31 -4.09 25.19
N ARG A 61 -20.87 -5.12 25.81
CA ARG A 61 -20.90 -5.28 27.27
C ARG A 61 -20.74 -6.72 27.68
N TYR A 62 -20.16 -6.95 28.85
CA TYR A 62 -20.29 -8.23 29.53
C TYR A 62 -21.53 -8.24 30.41
N LYS A 63 -22.30 -9.31 30.28
CA LYS A 63 -23.47 -9.62 31.12
C LYS A 63 -23.44 -11.09 31.51
N LEU A 64 -24.07 -11.43 32.63
CA LEU A 64 -24.33 -12.83 32.99
C LEU A 64 -24.99 -13.59 31.83
N ASP A 65 -24.47 -14.77 31.51
CA ASP A 65 -25.10 -15.64 30.52
C ASP A 65 -26.31 -16.37 31.13
N ASN A 66 -26.10 -17.08 32.23
CA ASN A 66 -27.16 -17.59 33.11
C ASN A 66 -27.29 -16.73 34.37
N THR A 67 -28.40 -16.02 34.53
CA THR A 67 -28.63 -15.13 35.68
C THR A 67 -28.69 -15.84 37.03
N GLU A 68 -28.88 -17.16 37.09
CA GLU A 68 -28.92 -17.89 38.37
C GLU A 68 -27.53 -18.17 38.97
N ASN A 69 -26.46 -17.96 38.21
CA ASN A 69 -25.09 -18.24 38.62
C ASN A 69 -24.25 -16.96 38.65
N TYR A 70 -23.31 -16.90 39.59
CA TYR A 70 -22.29 -15.85 39.62
C TYR A 70 -21.36 -15.94 38.40
N SER A 71 -20.67 -14.85 38.09
CA SER A 71 -19.61 -14.81 37.09
C SER A 71 -18.43 -13.97 37.54
N TYR A 72 -17.32 -14.09 36.80
CA TYR A 72 -16.10 -13.33 37.00
C TYR A 72 -15.38 -13.06 35.68
N LEU A 73 -14.61 -11.98 35.66
CA LEU A 73 -13.65 -11.62 34.62
C LEU A 73 -12.29 -11.45 35.30
N VAL A 74 -11.26 -12.14 34.85
CA VAL A 74 -9.89 -12.02 35.38
C VAL A 74 -8.98 -11.42 34.33
N TYR A 75 -8.25 -10.40 34.74
CA TYR A 75 -7.21 -9.73 33.95
C TYR A 75 -5.86 -9.99 34.63
N ALA A 76 -5.06 -10.89 34.05
CA ALA A 76 -3.72 -11.19 34.56
C ALA A 76 -2.71 -10.17 34.01
N MET A 77 -1.89 -9.61 34.90
CA MET A 77 -0.86 -8.66 34.50
C MET A 77 0.34 -9.38 33.87
N PRO A 78 1.10 -8.72 32.97
CA PRO A 78 2.33 -9.27 32.45
C PRO A 78 3.28 -9.74 33.56
N THR A 79 4.09 -10.76 33.28
CA THR A 79 5.00 -11.35 34.27
C THR A 79 5.83 -10.28 34.99
N GLY A 80 5.76 -10.28 36.33
CA GLY A 80 6.49 -9.33 37.18
C GLY A 80 5.81 -7.97 37.40
N LYS A 81 4.69 -7.69 36.72
CA LYS A 81 3.90 -6.46 36.93
C LYS A 81 2.82 -6.66 38.00
N LYS A 82 2.43 -5.54 38.61
CA LYS A 82 1.46 -5.49 39.71
C LYS A 82 0.30 -4.59 39.35
N VAL A 83 -0.90 -4.93 39.82
CA VAL A 83 -2.09 -4.08 39.65
C VAL A 83 -1.86 -2.78 40.41
N LYS A 84 -2.05 -1.66 39.71
CA LYS A 84 -1.92 -0.31 40.28
C LYS A 84 -3.30 0.28 40.58
N SER A 85 -4.24 0.19 39.65
CA SER A 85 -5.63 0.60 39.83
C SER A 85 -6.55 -0.23 38.96
N VAL A 86 -7.82 -0.31 39.36
CA VAL A 86 -8.87 -0.97 38.58
C VAL A 86 -10.04 0.00 38.43
N THR A 87 -10.41 0.30 37.19
CA THR A 87 -11.59 1.09 36.86
C THR A 87 -12.61 0.24 36.13
N VAL A 88 -13.87 0.28 36.56
CA VAL A 88 -14.96 -0.45 35.90
C VAL A 88 -16.11 0.50 35.65
N ASP A 89 -16.46 0.69 34.38
CA ASP A 89 -17.68 1.39 33.99
C ASP A 89 -18.78 0.34 33.78
N PHE A 90 -19.93 0.56 34.42
CA PHE A 90 -21.03 -0.39 34.37
C PHE A 90 -22.38 0.32 34.37
N TYR A 91 -23.36 -0.39 33.83
CA TYR A 91 -24.75 0.01 33.79
C TYR A 91 -25.57 -0.86 34.75
N SER A 92 -26.45 -0.25 35.54
CA SER A 92 -27.43 -0.95 36.37
C SER A 92 -28.69 -0.09 36.54
N ILE A 93 -29.86 -0.67 36.24
CA ILE A 93 -31.16 -0.02 36.37
C ILE A 93 -31.60 0.03 37.83
N VAL A 94 -31.29 -1.01 38.60
CA VAL A 94 -31.69 -1.11 40.02
C VAL A 94 -30.61 -0.60 40.98
N GLY A 95 -29.46 -0.18 40.46
CA GLY A 95 -28.33 0.36 41.24
C GLY A 95 -27.48 -0.73 41.92
N GLN A 96 -27.53 -1.97 41.43
CA GLN A 96 -26.58 -3.01 41.82
C GLN A 96 -25.19 -2.73 41.27
N LYS A 97 -24.20 -3.37 41.88
CA LYS A 97 -22.79 -3.02 41.76
C LYS A 97 -21.96 -4.28 41.53
N PRO A 98 -20.97 -4.27 40.62
CA PRO A 98 -20.02 -5.36 40.52
C PRO A 98 -19.15 -5.41 41.78
N THR A 99 -18.68 -6.60 42.15
CA THR A 99 -17.67 -6.75 43.21
C THR A 99 -16.28 -6.75 42.57
N LEU A 100 -15.39 -5.86 43.02
CA LEU A 100 -14.00 -5.86 42.58
C LEU A 100 -13.15 -6.72 43.51
N ALA A 101 -12.13 -7.36 42.96
CA ALA A 101 -11.13 -8.07 43.73
C ALA A 101 -9.77 -8.05 43.03
N VAL A 102 -8.72 -8.35 43.78
CA VAL A 102 -7.37 -8.55 43.26
C VAL A 102 -6.77 -9.83 43.83
N LYS A 103 -5.89 -10.48 43.07
CA LYS A 103 -5.18 -11.70 43.50
C LYS A 103 -3.68 -11.53 43.38
N ASN A 104 -2.94 -12.15 44.30
CA ASN A 104 -1.50 -12.28 44.19
C ASN A 104 -1.09 -13.55 43.41
N THR A 105 0.20 -13.79 43.27
CA THR A 105 0.74 -14.93 42.49
C THR A 105 0.44 -16.30 43.09
N GLU A 106 0.04 -16.36 44.37
CA GLU A 106 -0.39 -17.58 45.05
C GLU A 106 -1.90 -17.81 44.91
N GLY A 107 -2.62 -16.91 44.24
CA GLY A 107 -4.08 -16.93 44.11
C GLY A 107 -4.82 -16.41 45.35
N LYS A 108 -4.11 -15.85 46.35
CA LYS A 108 -4.74 -15.24 47.52
C LYS A 108 -5.50 -13.99 47.09
N GLU A 109 -6.79 -13.97 47.37
CA GLU A 109 -7.71 -12.94 46.91
C GLU A 109 -8.04 -11.91 48.00
N THR A 110 -8.10 -10.64 47.60
CA THR A 110 -8.65 -9.54 48.39
C THR A 110 -9.87 -8.99 47.67
N LYS A 111 -11.07 -9.14 48.28
CA LYS A 111 -12.34 -8.62 47.74
C LYS A 111 -12.72 -7.29 48.36
N TYR A 112 -13.35 -6.44 47.56
CA TYR A 112 -13.88 -5.14 47.97
C TYR A 112 -15.40 -5.14 47.81
N VAL A 113 -16.09 -5.39 48.91
CA VAL A 113 -17.56 -5.52 48.99
C VAL A 113 -18.11 -4.42 49.89
N VAL A 114 -19.27 -3.84 49.54
CA VAL A 114 -19.88 -2.75 50.30
C VAL A 114 -20.06 -3.18 51.76
N GLY A 115 -19.56 -2.36 52.69
CA GLY A 115 -19.68 -2.61 54.13
C GLY A 115 -18.58 -3.49 54.74
N TRP A 116 -17.61 -3.98 53.95
CA TRP A 116 -16.44 -4.67 54.49
C TRP A 116 -15.36 -3.68 54.95
N SER A 117 -14.48 -4.09 55.86
CA SER A 117 -13.44 -3.24 56.48
C SER A 117 -12.24 -2.92 55.59
N ASN A 118 -12.19 -3.42 54.36
CA ASN A 118 -11.00 -3.37 53.48
C ASN A 118 -10.95 -2.10 52.60
N GLY A 119 -11.78 -1.10 52.91
CA GLY A 119 -12.10 -0.02 51.98
C GLY A 119 -13.01 -0.49 50.85
N TYR A 120 -13.50 0.45 50.05
CA TYR A 120 -14.42 0.20 48.94
C TYR A 120 -14.06 1.10 47.75
N PRO A 121 -14.27 0.66 46.49
CA PRO A 121 -14.03 1.50 45.31
C PRO A 121 -14.82 2.81 45.40
N GLU A 122 -14.21 3.91 44.93
CA GLU A 122 -14.92 5.16 44.75
C GLU A 122 -15.96 5.00 43.63
N GLU A 123 -17.18 5.47 43.86
CA GLU A 123 -18.24 5.48 42.85
C GLU A 123 -18.44 6.89 42.29
N ILE A 124 -18.34 6.99 40.96
CA ILE A 124 -18.55 8.23 40.21
C ILE A 124 -19.74 8.02 39.27
N SER A 125 -20.76 8.87 39.34
CA SER A 125 -21.86 8.83 38.37
C SER A 125 -21.40 9.40 37.03
N LEU A 126 -21.57 8.64 35.95
CA LEU A 126 -21.28 9.07 34.57
C LEU A 126 -22.53 9.47 33.78
N GLY A 127 -23.71 9.22 34.36
CA GLY A 127 -24.99 9.49 33.74
C GLY A 127 -26.11 8.68 34.39
N THR A 128 -27.29 8.70 33.77
CA THR A 128 -28.43 7.93 34.24
C THR A 128 -28.11 6.43 34.21
N ASN A 129 -28.14 5.78 35.37
CA ASN A 129 -27.89 4.34 35.55
C ASN A 129 -26.48 3.87 35.14
N ILE A 130 -25.53 4.79 34.98
CA ILE A 130 -24.14 4.49 34.63
C ILE A 130 -23.25 5.00 35.75
N SER A 131 -22.45 4.09 36.29
CA SER A 131 -21.48 4.38 37.33
C SER A 131 -20.10 3.88 36.92
N ARG A 132 -19.08 4.57 37.42
CA ARG A 132 -17.69 4.17 37.38
C ARG A 132 -17.24 3.80 38.78
N PHE A 133 -16.67 2.62 38.93
CA PHE A 133 -15.91 2.22 40.11
C PHE A 133 -14.43 2.44 39.89
N VAL A 134 -13.77 3.08 40.85
CA VAL A 134 -12.32 3.26 40.87
C VAL A 134 -11.75 2.63 42.13
N LEU A 135 -11.01 1.54 41.96
CA LEU A 135 -10.19 0.94 43.01
C LEU A 135 -8.79 1.54 42.94
N GLU A 136 -8.51 2.47 43.85
CA GLU A 136 -7.25 3.19 43.92
C GLU A 136 -6.11 2.34 44.48
N SER A 137 -4.87 2.69 44.09
CA SER A 137 -3.65 1.99 44.51
C SER A 137 -3.47 1.88 46.02
N THR A 138 -4.03 2.81 46.79
CA THR A 138 -3.96 2.82 48.26
C THR A 138 -4.73 1.67 48.92
N LEU A 139 -5.68 1.06 48.20
CA LEU A 139 -6.46 -0.07 48.67
C LEU A 139 -5.92 -1.42 48.17
N ILE A 140 -5.01 -1.42 47.19
CA ILE A 140 -4.53 -2.62 46.50
C ILE A 140 -3.25 -3.15 47.18
N PRO A 141 -3.19 -4.44 47.59
CA PRO A 141 -1.97 -5.05 48.07
C PRO A 141 -0.83 -4.97 47.03
N ALA A 142 0.38 -4.63 47.47
CA ALA A 142 1.53 -4.42 46.59
C ALA A 142 1.95 -5.66 45.78
N ASP A 143 1.52 -6.86 46.19
CA ASP A 143 1.80 -8.12 45.52
C ASP A 143 0.71 -8.56 44.52
N ALA A 144 -0.39 -7.82 44.40
CA ALA A 144 -1.48 -8.10 43.48
C ALA A 144 -1.01 -8.14 42.01
N CYS A 145 -1.26 -9.24 41.31
CA CYS A 145 -0.90 -9.44 39.90
C CYS A 145 -2.10 -9.78 39.00
N GLU A 146 -3.30 -9.90 39.56
CA GLU A 146 -4.53 -10.06 38.79
C GLU A 146 -5.60 -9.11 39.33
N ALA A 147 -6.39 -8.54 38.42
CA ALA A 147 -7.62 -7.83 38.74
C ALA A 147 -8.83 -8.69 38.37
N VAL A 148 -9.86 -8.68 39.21
CA VAL A 148 -11.06 -9.51 39.05
C VAL A 148 -12.31 -8.66 39.19
N VAL A 149 -13.26 -8.84 38.27
CA VAL A 149 -14.60 -8.24 38.32
C VAL A 149 -15.61 -9.36 38.48
N TYR A 150 -16.31 -9.40 39.62
CA TYR A 150 -17.37 -10.36 39.92
C TYR A 150 -18.75 -9.77 39.64
N LEU A 151 -19.62 -10.59 39.04
CA LEU A 151 -21.04 -10.34 38.89
C LEU A 151 -21.82 -11.36 39.71
N ASP A 152 -22.60 -10.90 40.68
CA ASP A 152 -23.39 -11.76 41.57
C ASP A 152 -24.59 -12.35 40.83
N ALA A 153 -25.06 -13.53 41.28
CA ALA A 153 -26.27 -14.13 40.73
C ALA A 153 -27.46 -13.16 40.84
N TYR A 154 -28.31 -13.19 39.82
CA TYR A 154 -29.47 -12.34 39.61
C TYR A 154 -29.15 -10.85 39.46
N THR A 155 -27.89 -10.51 39.15
CA THR A 155 -27.53 -9.12 38.93
C THR A 155 -28.04 -8.56 37.61
N ASP A 156 -28.41 -7.28 37.61
CA ASP A 156 -28.69 -6.51 36.39
C ASP A 156 -27.47 -5.76 35.86
N VAL A 157 -26.32 -5.87 36.54
CA VAL A 157 -25.08 -5.19 36.14
C VAL A 157 -24.63 -5.67 34.77
N GLU A 158 -24.39 -4.70 33.90
CA GLU A 158 -23.74 -4.90 32.61
C GLU A 158 -22.44 -4.11 32.60
N VAL A 159 -21.31 -4.81 32.52
CA VAL A 159 -19.98 -4.20 32.47
C VAL A 159 -19.76 -3.66 31.07
N MET A 160 -19.48 -2.37 30.99
CA MET A 160 -19.24 -1.65 29.73
C MET A 160 -17.76 -1.55 29.44
N ARG A 161 -16.96 -1.27 30.48
CA ARG A 161 -15.52 -1.10 30.34
C ARG A 161 -14.79 -1.59 31.57
N VAL A 162 -13.63 -2.21 31.35
CA VAL A 162 -12.65 -2.50 32.41
C VAL A 162 -11.31 -1.93 32.03
N ILE A 163 -10.72 -1.15 32.93
CA ILE A 163 -9.39 -0.58 32.79
C ILE A 163 -8.56 -1.04 33.96
N VAL A 164 -7.40 -1.63 33.68
CA VAL A 164 -6.45 -2.04 34.71
C VAL A 164 -5.12 -1.37 34.43
N GLU A 165 -4.73 -0.41 35.26
CA GLU A 165 -3.37 0.12 35.22
C GLU A 165 -2.44 -0.79 36.01
N TYR A 166 -1.21 -0.96 35.53
CA TYR A 166 -0.23 -1.84 36.16
C TYR A 166 1.20 -1.31 36.13
N GLY A 167 2.00 -1.81 37.07
CA GLY A 167 3.35 -1.30 37.33
C GLY A 167 3.31 0.15 37.79
N GLY A 168 4.09 1.03 37.17
CA GLY A 168 4.06 2.48 37.32
C GLY A 168 2.81 3.18 36.77
N GLY A 169 1.92 2.46 36.07
CA GLY A 169 0.66 2.97 35.51
C GLY A 169 0.74 3.30 34.02
N TYR A 170 -0.36 3.80 33.46
CA TYR A 170 -0.40 4.16 32.04
C TYR A 170 0.51 5.36 31.75
N GLN A 171 1.29 5.24 30.68
CA GLN A 171 1.96 6.35 30.04
C GLN A 171 1.56 6.33 28.57
N ALA A 172 1.28 7.51 28.01
CA ALA A 172 0.96 7.62 26.59
C ALA A 172 2.11 7.02 25.75
N PRO A 173 1.82 6.11 24.79
CA PRO A 173 2.86 5.51 23.98
C PRO A 173 3.65 6.56 23.19
N GLU A 174 4.98 6.49 23.25
CA GLU A 174 5.87 7.33 22.43
C GLU A 174 6.07 6.69 21.04
N TYR A 175 5.02 6.75 20.21
CA TYR A 175 5.02 6.09 18.90
C TYR A 175 6.16 6.53 17.99
N ASN A 176 6.54 7.80 18.09
CA ASN A 176 7.42 8.46 17.13
C ASN A 176 8.86 8.59 17.62
N ARG A 177 9.25 7.81 18.64
CA ARG A 177 10.62 7.81 19.16
C ARG A 177 11.67 7.47 18.11
N LEU A 178 11.33 6.61 17.15
CA LEU A 178 12.20 6.17 16.06
C LEU A 178 11.85 6.82 14.72
N ALA A 179 10.96 7.83 14.73
CA ALA A 179 10.49 8.44 13.49
C ALA A 179 11.60 9.25 12.81
N ASP A 180 11.71 9.10 11.49
CA ASP A 180 12.51 9.97 10.64
C ASP A 180 11.65 11.16 10.18
N TYR A 181 12.07 12.36 10.60
CA TYR A 181 11.37 13.60 10.29
C TYR A 181 11.96 14.35 9.08
N SER A 182 12.96 13.80 8.38
CA SER A 182 13.61 14.43 7.22
C SER A 182 12.61 14.87 6.15
N ARG A 183 11.73 13.96 5.72
CA ARG A 183 10.70 14.24 4.71
C ARG A 183 9.66 15.25 5.17
N ILE A 184 9.26 15.22 6.45
CA ILE A 184 8.34 16.24 7.00
C ILE A 184 9.04 17.61 7.06
N ASN A 185 10.32 17.67 7.45
CA ASN A 185 11.07 18.92 7.44
C ASN A 185 11.22 19.49 6.03
N ASN A 186 11.46 18.65 5.00
CA ASN A 186 11.44 19.06 3.59
C ASN A 186 10.08 19.64 3.18
N LEU A 187 8.98 18.96 3.53
CA LEU A 187 7.61 19.45 3.31
C LEU A 187 7.39 20.83 3.97
N LEU A 188 7.79 20.99 5.24
CA LEU A 188 7.64 22.25 5.96
C LEU A 188 8.54 23.36 5.40
N ALA A 189 9.75 23.04 4.96
CA ALA A 189 10.64 23.98 4.28
C ALA A 189 10.04 24.44 2.94
N LYS A 190 9.48 23.51 2.16
CA LYS A 190 8.75 23.81 0.93
C LYS A 190 7.54 24.73 1.19
N ALA A 191 6.77 24.44 2.25
CA ALA A 191 5.64 25.26 2.69
C ALA A 191 6.07 26.67 3.14
N LYS A 192 7.10 26.78 3.99
CA LYS A 192 7.66 28.07 4.44
C LYS A 192 8.18 28.92 3.29
N ALA A 193 8.68 28.29 2.23
CA ALA A 193 9.10 28.96 1.00
C ALA A 193 7.93 29.41 0.09
N GLY A 194 6.68 29.14 0.47
CA GLY A 194 5.49 29.50 -0.30
C GLY A 194 5.29 28.71 -1.59
N LYS A 195 6.00 27.58 -1.76
CA LYS A 195 5.88 26.73 -2.94
C LYS A 195 4.54 25.96 -2.92
N GLU A 196 4.05 25.59 -4.09
CA GLU A 196 2.83 24.79 -4.19
C GLU A 196 3.04 23.41 -3.54
N LEU A 197 2.04 22.97 -2.77
CA LEU A 197 2.04 21.68 -2.10
C LEU A 197 0.95 20.77 -2.67
N THR A 198 1.28 19.50 -2.83
CA THR A 198 0.29 18.45 -3.08
C THR A 198 0.18 17.56 -1.83
N ILE A 199 -1.00 17.54 -1.21
CA ILE A 199 -1.29 16.69 -0.06
C ILE A 199 -2.18 15.53 -0.51
N GLY A 200 -1.76 14.32 -0.21
CA GLY A 200 -2.46 13.08 -0.43
C GLY A 200 -3.07 12.51 0.84
N VAL A 201 -4.29 11.97 0.74
CA VAL A 201 -4.84 11.08 1.78
C VAL A 201 -5.28 9.77 1.14
N LEU A 202 -4.88 8.63 1.71
CA LEU A 202 -5.14 7.29 1.18
C LEU A 202 -5.73 6.39 2.26
N GLY A 203 -6.91 5.84 2.01
CA GLY A 203 -7.58 5.01 3.01
C GLY A 203 -8.98 4.55 2.59
N GLY A 204 -9.74 4.12 3.59
CA GLY A 204 -11.12 3.67 3.47
C GLY A 204 -12.17 4.80 3.36
N SER A 205 -13.39 4.51 3.81
CA SER A 205 -14.54 5.42 3.80
C SER A 205 -14.37 6.63 4.73
N ILE A 206 -13.70 6.46 5.88
CA ILE A 206 -13.35 7.57 6.78
C ILE A 206 -12.47 8.58 6.03
N THR A 207 -11.48 8.09 5.30
CA THR A 207 -10.61 8.93 4.46
C THR A 207 -11.38 9.63 3.33
N ALA A 208 -12.34 8.95 2.70
CA ALA A 208 -13.23 9.58 1.72
C ALA A 208 -14.07 10.72 2.36
N GLY A 209 -14.33 10.65 3.67
CA GLY A 209 -15.00 11.66 4.48
C GLY A 209 -16.41 11.28 4.93
N ALA A 210 -16.73 9.98 4.96
CA ALA A 210 -18.01 9.50 5.48
C ALA A 210 -18.30 10.12 6.86
N ASN A 211 -19.53 10.61 7.05
CA ASN A 211 -20.02 11.30 8.25
C ASN A 211 -19.36 12.65 8.62
N ALA A 212 -18.41 13.16 7.83
CA ALA A 212 -18.00 14.56 7.89
C ALA A 212 -19.01 15.42 7.14
N GLU A 213 -19.78 16.28 7.80
CA GLU A 213 -20.85 17.04 7.14
C GLU A 213 -20.52 18.53 7.00
N PRO A 214 -20.45 19.12 5.78
CA PRO A 214 -20.43 18.44 4.48
C PRO A 214 -19.08 17.79 4.16
N MET A 215 -19.10 16.64 3.47
CA MET A 215 -17.94 15.78 3.27
C MET A 215 -16.77 16.50 2.60
N ALA A 216 -17.08 17.34 1.59
CA ALA A 216 -16.09 18.00 0.76
C ALA A 216 -15.17 18.99 1.52
N SER A 217 -15.65 19.59 2.62
CA SER A 217 -14.87 20.59 3.36
C SER A 217 -14.48 20.13 4.77
N ASN A 218 -15.15 19.11 5.31
CA ASN A 218 -14.99 18.73 6.70
C ASN A 218 -14.30 17.39 6.93
N CYS A 219 -13.98 16.62 5.88
CA CYS A 219 -13.11 15.45 6.02
C CYS A 219 -11.71 15.88 6.46
N TYR A 220 -10.96 15.00 7.13
CA TYR A 220 -9.68 15.37 7.75
C TYR A 220 -8.66 15.85 6.71
N GLY A 221 -8.69 15.30 5.49
CA GLY A 221 -7.82 15.74 4.39
C GLY A 221 -8.10 17.18 3.96
N ALA A 222 -9.37 17.58 3.86
CA ALA A 222 -9.76 18.95 3.54
C ALA A 222 -9.33 19.93 4.64
N ARG A 223 -9.45 19.52 5.91
CA ARG A 223 -9.03 20.32 7.06
C ARG A 223 -7.52 20.51 7.13
N ILE A 224 -6.75 19.46 6.84
CA ILE A 224 -5.28 19.56 6.76
C ILE A 224 -4.83 20.45 5.60
N LYS A 225 -5.47 20.33 4.44
CA LYS A 225 -5.26 21.30 3.35
C LYS A 225 -5.46 22.73 3.84
N GLU A 226 -6.56 23.01 4.53
CA GLU A 226 -6.86 24.37 5.02
C GLU A 226 -5.88 24.84 6.10
N TRP A 227 -5.42 23.93 6.95
CA TRP A 227 -4.37 24.22 7.93
C TRP A 227 -3.08 24.68 7.25
N PHE A 228 -2.57 23.94 6.25
CA PHE A 228 -1.35 24.36 5.51
C PHE A 228 -1.54 25.70 4.79
N ARG A 229 -2.71 25.93 4.17
CA ARG A 229 -3.03 27.22 3.54
C ARG A 229 -3.00 28.38 4.54
N THR A 230 -3.57 28.18 5.72
CA THR A 230 -3.64 29.21 6.76
C THR A 230 -2.28 29.45 7.42
N GLN A 231 -1.54 28.38 7.76
CA GLN A 231 -0.27 28.50 8.46
C GLN A 231 0.87 29.05 7.59
N PHE A 232 0.91 28.68 6.30
CA PHE A 232 2.04 29.00 5.43
C PHE A 232 1.71 29.89 4.23
N ASN A 233 0.44 30.32 4.08
CA ASN A 233 -0.04 31.05 2.91
C ASN A 233 0.32 30.38 1.57
N SER A 234 0.43 29.04 1.56
CA SER A 234 0.82 28.24 0.40
C SER A 234 -0.40 27.85 -0.43
N LYS A 235 -0.22 27.67 -1.75
CA LYS A 235 -1.22 27.02 -2.59
C LYS A 235 -1.15 25.51 -2.36
N VAL A 236 -2.28 24.91 -1.99
CA VAL A 236 -2.35 23.49 -1.62
C VAL A 236 -3.39 22.76 -2.47
N THR A 237 -2.95 21.73 -3.17
CA THR A 237 -3.78 20.74 -3.85
C THR A 237 -4.02 19.56 -2.92
N LEU A 238 -5.27 19.08 -2.83
CA LEU A 238 -5.61 17.88 -2.08
C LEU A 238 -5.99 16.78 -3.07
N VAL A 239 -5.31 15.63 -2.98
CA VAL A 239 -5.68 14.39 -3.65
C VAL A 239 -6.31 13.47 -2.59
N ASN A 240 -7.64 13.47 -2.53
CA ASN A 240 -8.36 12.53 -1.66
C ASN A 240 -8.56 11.20 -2.41
N ALA A 241 -7.70 10.24 -2.09
CA ALA A 241 -7.74 8.87 -2.59
C ALA A 241 -8.46 7.92 -1.63
N GLY A 242 -9.42 8.39 -0.84
CA GLY A 242 -10.29 7.54 0.00
C GLY A 242 -11.34 6.79 -0.82
N ILE A 243 -11.47 5.48 -0.58
CA ILE A 243 -12.50 4.63 -1.20
C ILE A 243 -13.10 3.69 -0.15
N GLY A 244 -14.42 3.78 0.04
CA GLY A 244 -15.14 2.96 1.03
C GLY A 244 -15.10 1.47 0.75
N SER A 245 -15.20 0.67 1.82
CA SER A 245 -15.16 -0.80 1.75
C SER A 245 -13.87 -1.37 1.13
N THR A 246 -12.73 -0.69 1.31
CA THR A 246 -11.41 -1.14 0.81
C THR A 246 -10.39 -1.25 1.93
N ASN A 247 -9.39 -2.11 1.75
CA ASN A 247 -8.30 -2.41 2.70
C ASN A 247 -6.94 -1.97 2.15
N SER A 248 -5.86 -2.21 2.90
CA SER A 248 -4.50 -1.82 2.51
C SER A 248 -3.97 -2.53 1.26
N TYR A 249 -4.46 -3.74 0.94
CA TYR A 249 -4.15 -4.40 -0.35
C TYR A 249 -4.63 -3.55 -1.51
N PHE A 250 -5.91 -3.14 -1.46
CA PHE A 250 -6.46 -2.31 -2.51
C PHE A 250 -5.79 -0.94 -2.56
N GLY A 251 -5.41 -0.40 -1.40
CA GLY A 251 -4.55 0.77 -1.29
C GLY A 251 -3.23 0.62 -2.04
N ALA A 252 -2.51 -0.50 -1.85
CA ALA A 252 -1.23 -0.78 -2.49
C ALA A 252 -1.35 -0.81 -4.02
N ILE A 253 -2.29 -1.59 -4.56
CA ILE A 253 -2.41 -1.79 -6.02
C ILE A 253 -2.85 -0.53 -6.77
N ARG A 254 -3.55 0.41 -6.09
CA ARG A 254 -4.07 1.65 -6.71
C ARG A 254 -3.28 2.91 -6.35
N ALA A 255 -2.29 2.80 -5.46
CA ALA A 255 -1.56 3.96 -4.95
C ALA A 255 -0.95 4.78 -6.09
N GLU A 256 -0.40 4.14 -7.13
CA GLU A 256 0.15 4.86 -8.29
C GLU A 256 -0.92 5.71 -8.98
N GLU A 257 -1.99 5.05 -9.43
CA GLU A 257 -3.02 5.69 -10.25
C GLU A 257 -3.89 6.70 -9.51
N HIS A 258 -4.14 6.48 -8.23
CA HIS A 258 -5.08 7.31 -7.48
C HIS A 258 -4.38 8.39 -6.67
N LEU A 259 -3.06 8.29 -6.49
CA LEU A 259 -2.31 9.18 -5.60
C LEU A 259 -0.91 9.56 -6.11
N LEU A 260 -0.01 8.60 -6.25
CA LEU A 260 1.42 8.89 -6.39
C LEU A 260 1.75 9.57 -7.71
N LYS A 261 0.99 9.30 -8.78
CA LYS A 261 1.20 9.97 -10.06
C LYS A 261 1.18 11.49 -9.93
N TYR A 262 0.35 12.04 -9.04
CA TYR A 262 0.25 13.48 -8.76
C TYR A 262 1.42 14.08 -7.96
N ASN A 263 2.47 13.30 -7.70
CA ASN A 263 3.69 13.72 -7.00
C ASN A 263 3.40 14.42 -5.65
N PRO A 264 2.72 13.74 -4.71
CA PRO A 264 2.41 14.33 -3.41
C PRO A 264 3.69 14.68 -2.62
N ASP A 265 3.63 15.77 -1.86
CA ASP A 265 4.65 16.15 -0.88
C ASP A 265 4.37 15.53 0.50
N LEU A 266 3.10 15.25 0.78
CA LEU A 266 2.61 14.62 2.00
C LEU A 266 1.60 13.54 1.65
N ILE A 267 1.70 12.39 2.31
CA ILE A 267 0.73 11.30 2.25
C ILE A 267 0.32 10.91 3.66
N ILE A 268 -0.96 11.00 3.97
CA ILE A 268 -1.54 10.41 5.19
C ILE A 268 -2.22 9.10 4.79
N VAL A 269 -1.81 7.99 5.40
CA VAL A 269 -2.34 6.65 5.13
C VAL A 269 -3.12 6.10 6.32
N GLU A 270 -4.32 5.60 6.07
CA GLU A 270 -5.29 5.20 7.09
C GLU A 270 -6.05 3.93 6.66
N TYR A 271 -5.78 2.81 7.33
CA TYR A 271 -6.46 1.52 7.07
C TYR A 271 -6.72 0.73 8.36
N ALA A 272 -6.58 1.35 9.53
CA ALA A 272 -6.60 0.64 10.81
C ALA A 272 -7.98 0.07 11.15
N VAL A 273 -9.06 0.58 10.54
CA VAL A 273 -10.42 0.04 10.71
C VAL A 273 -10.87 -0.87 9.56
N ASN A 274 -10.06 -0.97 8.50
CA ASN A 274 -10.40 -1.68 7.27
C ASN A 274 -9.66 -3.00 7.12
N ASP A 275 -8.43 -3.07 7.63
CA ASP A 275 -7.65 -4.31 7.62
C ASP A 275 -8.20 -5.32 8.63
N HIS A 276 -7.94 -6.60 8.39
CA HIS A 276 -8.29 -7.70 9.29
C HIS A 276 -7.07 -8.20 10.05
N GLU A 277 -7.26 -9.20 10.93
CA GLU A 277 -6.20 -9.69 11.81
C GLU A 277 -5.29 -10.71 11.16
N ASP A 278 -5.67 -11.27 10.01
CA ASP A 278 -4.87 -12.26 9.30
C ASP A 278 -3.51 -11.68 8.90
N GLU A 279 -2.45 -12.50 9.02
CA GLU A 279 -1.06 -12.08 8.77
C GLU A 279 -0.85 -11.44 7.39
N ILE A 280 -1.64 -11.83 6.38
CA ILE A 280 -1.56 -11.27 5.03
C ILE A 280 -1.81 -9.75 5.01
N TYR A 281 -2.62 -9.21 5.92
CA TYR A 281 -2.86 -7.76 6.01
C TYR A 281 -1.61 -6.99 6.45
N LYS A 282 -0.70 -7.63 7.19
CA LYS A 282 0.62 -7.05 7.48
C LYS A 282 1.46 -6.92 6.22
N HIS A 283 1.39 -7.91 5.32
CA HIS A 283 2.09 -7.87 4.03
C HIS A 283 1.55 -6.75 3.14
N PHE A 284 0.21 -6.60 3.12
CA PHE A 284 -0.46 -5.54 2.36
C PHE A 284 -0.09 -4.15 2.87
N TYR A 285 -0.19 -3.93 4.17
CA TYR A 285 0.12 -2.64 4.78
C TYR A 285 1.61 -2.30 4.64
N GLU A 286 2.50 -3.26 4.88
CA GLU A 286 3.93 -3.07 4.67
C GLU A 286 4.28 -2.77 3.21
N GLY A 287 3.75 -3.54 2.26
CA GLY A 287 3.96 -3.29 0.83
C GLY A 287 3.49 -1.90 0.43
N LEU A 288 2.32 -1.46 0.91
CA LEU A 288 1.84 -0.10 0.70
C LEU A 288 2.83 0.94 1.25
N LEU A 289 3.24 0.85 2.52
CA LEU A 289 4.17 1.83 3.12
C LEU A 289 5.50 1.91 2.36
N ARG A 290 6.06 0.77 1.97
CA ARG A 290 7.29 0.70 1.17
C ARG A 290 7.11 1.36 -0.20
N LYS A 291 5.98 1.11 -0.87
CA LYS A 291 5.61 1.76 -2.14
C LYS A 291 5.56 3.28 -2.01
N LEU A 292 4.92 3.79 -0.95
CA LEU A 292 4.80 5.23 -0.70
C LEU A 292 6.17 5.87 -0.45
N LEU A 293 7.05 5.22 0.32
CA LEU A 293 8.39 5.73 0.60
C LEU A 293 9.32 5.72 -0.62
N LYS A 294 9.15 4.73 -1.51
CA LYS A 294 9.85 4.62 -2.82
C LYS A 294 9.24 5.47 -3.93
N ALA A 295 8.20 6.25 -3.65
CA ALA A 295 7.64 7.12 -4.69
C ALA A 295 8.67 8.19 -5.08
N PRO A 296 8.84 8.48 -6.40
CA PRO A 296 9.52 9.69 -6.85
C PRO A 296 8.99 10.92 -6.13
N GLY A 297 9.89 11.88 -5.83
CA GLY A 297 9.56 13.09 -5.07
C GLY A 297 9.64 12.95 -3.54
N GLU A 298 9.89 11.72 -3.03
CA GLU A 298 10.15 11.44 -1.62
C GLU A 298 9.11 12.03 -0.65
N PRO A 299 7.81 11.72 -0.83
CA PRO A 299 6.74 12.27 0.01
C PRO A 299 7.01 11.98 1.49
N ALA A 300 6.67 12.95 2.33
CA ALA A 300 6.44 12.68 3.74
C ALA A 300 5.27 11.70 3.88
N VAL A 301 5.42 10.65 4.69
CA VAL A 301 4.36 9.67 4.95
C VAL A 301 4.01 9.71 6.42
N ILE A 302 2.72 9.74 6.75
CA ILE A 302 2.20 9.64 8.12
C ILE A 302 1.18 8.51 8.18
N SER A 303 1.36 7.64 9.17
CA SER A 303 0.47 6.53 9.46
C SER A 303 -0.59 6.97 10.48
N LEU A 304 -1.88 6.96 10.09
CA LEU A 304 -2.99 7.40 10.92
C LEU A 304 -3.80 6.21 11.44
N MET A 305 -3.95 6.10 12.76
CA MET A 305 -4.71 5.04 13.43
C MET A 305 -6.09 5.56 13.83
N MET A 306 -7.08 5.25 13.00
CA MET A 306 -8.50 5.44 13.33
C MET A 306 -9.03 4.23 14.11
N CYS A 307 -10.22 4.39 14.69
CA CYS A 307 -10.97 3.31 15.32
C CYS A 307 -12.45 3.40 14.93
N THR A 308 -13.21 2.37 15.28
CA THR A 308 -14.68 2.41 15.27
C THR A 308 -15.21 2.96 16.61
N GLN A 309 -16.52 3.17 16.74
CA GLN A 309 -17.17 3.54 18.00
C GLN A 309 -16.96 2.48 19.09
N ALA A 310 -16.74 1.22 18.72
CA ALA A 310 -16.43 0.16 19.66
C ALA A 310 -14.94 0.13 20.06
N GLY A 311 -14.11 1.06 19.59
CA GLY A 311 -12.67 1.05 19.84
C GLY A 311 -11.89 0.01 19.03
N ILE A 312 -12.52 -0.60 18.01
CA ILE A 312 -11.89 -1.59 17.12
C ILE A 312 -10.89 -0.87 16.22
N THR A 313 -9.66 -1.36 16.21
CA THR A 313 -8.56 -0.85 15.37
C THR A 313 -7.50 -1.93 15.19
N LYS A 314 -6.78 -1.91 14.06
CA LYS A 314 -5.62 -2.76 13.76
C LYS A 314 -4.29 -2.06 14.02
N GLN A 315 -4.29 -1.01 14.84
CA GLN A 315 -3.09 -0.28 15.22
C GLN A 315 -2.00 -1.19 15.82
N GLY A 316 -2.40 -2.25 16.56
CA GLY A 316 -1.45 -3.22 17.13
C GLY A 316 -0.62 -3.98 16.07
N GLN A 317 -1.12 -4.08 14.84
CA GLN A 317 -0.39 -4.65 13.71
C GLN A 317 0.31 -3.58 12.87
N GLN A 318 -0.35 -2.44 12.63
CA GLN A 318 0.15 -1.40 11.71
C GLN A 318 1.23 -0.50 12.32
N ILE A 319 1.18 -0.20 13.62
CA ILE A 319 2.17 0.66 14.29
C ILE A 319 3.58 0.04 14.25
N PRO A 320 3.80 -1.24 14.59
CA PRO A 320 5.13 -1.85 14.48
C PRO A 320 5.71 -1.76 13.06
N ILE A 321 4.88 -1.89 12.02
CA ILE A 321 5.31 -1.75 10.62
C ILE A 321 5.71 -0.30 10.35
N ALA A 322 4.90 0.68 10.72
CA ALA A 322 5.23 2.10 10.54
C ALA A 322 6.55 2.47 11.25
N GLN A 323 6.73 2.02 12.50
CA GLN A 323 7.94 2.26 13.29
C GLN A 323 9.19 1.63 12.66
N HIS A 324 9.07 0.44 12.08
CA HIS A 324 10.18 -0.22 11.37
C HIS A 324 10.74 0.61 10.22
N TYR A 325 9.89 1.43 9.58
CA TYR A 325 10.26 2.34 8.49
C TYR A 325 10.51 3.79 8.94
N GLY A 326 10.53 4.05 10.25
CA GLY A 326 10.66 5.42 10.77
C GLY A 326 9.48 6.33 10.38
N ILE A 327 8.32 5.78 10.03
CA ILE A 327 7.14 6.55 9.65
C ILE A 327 6.45 7.08 10.91
N PRO A 328 6.24 8.41 11.03
CA PRO A 328 5.45 8.98 12.12
C PRO A 328 4.03 8.42 12.15
N VAL A 329 3.56 8.11 13.37
CA VAL A 329 2.22 7.64 13.69
C VAL A 329 1.44 8.73 14.42
N VAL A 330 0.18 8.87 14.05
CA VAL A 330 -0.83 9.61 14.82
C VAL A 330 -1.96 8.65 15.18
N SER A 331 -2.25 8.50 16.48
CA SER A 331 -3.36 7.65 16.94
C SER A 331 -4.54 8.48 17.43
N TYR A 332 -5.59 8.53 16.60
CA TYR A 332 -6.90 9.04 17.01
C TYR A 332 -7.56 8.10 18.01
N ASN A 333 -7.38 6.79 17.84
CA ASN A 333 -7.90 5.77 18.76
C ASN A 333 -7.48 6.02 20.21
N ASP A 334 -6.18 6.24 20.45
CA ASP A 334 -5.67 6.43 21.80
C ASP A 334 -6.08 7.78 22.38
N TYR A 335 -6.12 8.82 21.55
CA TYR A 335 -6.64 10.12 21.96
C TYR A 335 -8.06 10.00 22.50
N VAL A 336 -8.97 9.35 21.76
CA VAL A 336 -10.37 9.20 22.19
C VAL A 336 -10.47 8.33 23.44
N LYS A 337 -9.73 7.22 23.52
CA LYS A 337 -9.71 6.38 24.72
C LYS A 337 -9.26 7.19 25.94
N ASP A 338 -8.23 8.03 25.82
CA ASP A 338 -7.74 8.85 26.95
C ASP A 338 -8.76 9.93 27.38
N GLU A 339 -9.51 10.54 26.46
CA GLU A 339 -10.60 11.47 26.80
C GLU A 339 -11.75 10.76 27.55
N ILE A 340 -12.07 9.54 27.14
CA ILE A 340 -13.10 8.71 27.75
C ILE A 340 -12.65 8.22 29.15
N VAL A 341 -11.41 7.74 29.29
CA VAL A 341 -10.84 7.33 30.58
C VAL A 341 -10.81 8.51 31.54
N SER A 342 -10.43 9.70 31.09
CA SER A 342 -10.40 10.88 31.96
C SER A 342 -11.78 11.48 32.27
N GLY A 343 -12.87 10.92 31.71
CA GLY A 343 -14.23 11.39 31.93
C GLY A 343 -14.55 12.73 31.26
N LYS A 344 -13.69 13.18 30.32
CA LYS A 344 -13.87 14.44 29.59
C LYS A 344 -14.84 14.32 28.41
N GLY A 345 -15.12 13.10 27.97
CA GLY A 345 -16.03 12.83 26.86
C GLY A 345 -16.48 11.37 26.79
N SER A 346 -17.24 11.07 25.75
CA SER A 346 -17.83 9.77 25.44
C SER A 346 -17.71 9.47 23.95
N TRP A 347 -18.03 8.23 23.55
CA TRP A 347 -18.10 7.87 22.14
C TRP A 347 -19.10 8.72 21.34
N LEU A 348 -20.17 9.21 21.98
CA LEU A 348 -21.20 10.03 21.33
C LEU A 348 -20.72 11.43 20.93
N ASP A 349 -19.63 11.94 21.53
CA ASP A 349 -19.06 13.23 21.13
C ASP A 349 -18.37 13.13 19.76
N PHE A 350 -17.89 11.93 19.43
CA PHE A 350 -17.06 11.66 18.26
C PHE A 350 -17.75 10.85 17.17
N TYR A 351 -18.83 10.15 17.50
CA TYR A 351 -19.64 9.36 16.55
C TYR A 351 -21.09 9.82 16.61
N LYS A 352 -21.75 9.87 15.45
CA LYS A 352 -23.18 10.16 15.40
C LYS A 352 -23.98 8.91 15.71
N THR A 353 -25.03 9.06 16.51
CA THR A 353 -26.18 8.16 16.45
C THR A 353 -26.99 8.55 15.21
N SER A 354 -26.90 7.74 14.15
CA SER A 354 -27.58 8.08 12.90
C SER A 354 -29.10 7.84 13.02
N ALA A 355 -29.89 8.52 12.17
CA ALA A 355 -31.31 8.25 11.97
C ALA A 355 -31.58 6.95 11.17
N MET A 356 -30.54 6.16 10.87
CA MET A 356 -30.70 4.78 10.43
C MET A 356 -30.92 3.90 11.67
N PRO A 357 -31.66 2.78 11.57
CA PRO A 357 -31.85 1.83 12.67
C PRO A 357 -30.55 1.30 13.31
N SER A 358 -29.41 1.55 12.67
CA SER A 358 -28.04 1.32 13.10
C SER A 358 -27.19 2.57 12.82
N GLY A 359 -26.95 3.45 13.79
CA GLY A 359 -25.76 4.31 13.74
C GLY A 359 -24.63 3.38 13.37
N ASP A 360 -23.89 3.68 12.30
CA ASP A 360 -23.12 2.61 11.67
C ASP A 360 -22.01 2.07 12.60
N GLY A 361 -21.69 2.82 13.67
CA GLY A 361 -20.69 2.46 14.66
C GLY A 361 -19.27 2.48 14.10
N VAL A 362 -19.09 2.91 12.85
CA VAL A 362 -17.86 2.81 12.07
C VAL A 362 -17.32 4.19 11.72
N HIS A 363 -18.17 5.11 11.25
CA HIS A 363 -17.70 6.36 10.67
C HIS A 363 -17.78 7.54 11.68
N PRO A 364 -16.64 8.18 12.01
CA PRO A 364 -16.57 9.31 12.93
C PRO A 364 -17.29 10.55 12.38
N ASN A 365 -17.78 11.40 13.27
CA ASN A 365 -18.50 12.61 12.92
C ASN A 365 -17.57 13.79 12.55
N THR A 366 -18.17 14.92 12.19
CA THR A 366 -17.45 16.17 11.86
C THR A 366 -16.45 16.63 12.93
N ILE A 367 -16.75 16.45 14.23
CA ILE A 367 -15.89 16.85 15.36
C ILE A 367 -14.66 15.95 15.40
N ALA A 368 -14.85 14.64 15.26
CA ALA A 368 -13.76 13.68 15.20
C ALA A 368 -12.83 13.91 13.99
N HIS A 369 -13.37 14.28 12.83
CA HIS A 369 -12.56 14.70 11.69
C HIS A 369 -11.74 15.97 11.96
N GLN A 370 -12.29 16.95 12.69
CA GLN A 370 -11.53 18.13 13.12
C GLN A 370 -10.42 17.72 14.10
N LYS A 371 -10.75 16.91 15.11
CA LYS A 371 -9.76 16.43 16.08
C LYS A 371 -8.62 15.66 15.41
N THR A 372 -8.93 14.83 14.41
CA THR A 372 -7.93 14.12 13.61
C THR A 372 -6.98 15.11 12.92
N ALA A 373 -7.52 16.17 12.32
CA ALA A 373 -6.71 17.23 11.72
C ALA A 373 -5.88 18.00 12.77
N ASP A 374 -6.41 18.25 13.97
CA ASP A 374 -5.69 18.90 15.06
C ASP A 374 -4.50 18.05 15.55
N LEU A 375 -4.67 16.72 15.66
CA LEU A 375 -3.61 15.80 16.04
C LEU A 375 -2.48 15.78 15.00
N LEU A 376 -2.83 15.75 13.72
CA LEU A 376 -1.88 15.85 12.61
C LEU A 376 -1.17 17.22 12.60
N ALA A 377 -1.90 18.31 12.79
CA ALA A 377 -1.33 19.66 12.92
C ALA A 377 -0.36 19.78 14.10
N SER A 378 -0.72 19.17 15.23
CA SER A 378 0.14 19.09 16.42
C SER A 378 1.44 18.34 16.14
N LEU A 379 1.40 17.25 15.36
CA LEU A 379 2.62 16.56 14.93
C LEU A 379 3.54 17.53 14.19
N PHE A 380 3.04 18.22 13.15
CA PHE A 380 3.84 19.17 12.37
C PHE A 380 4.44 20.31 13.20
N GLY A 381 3.73 20.78 14.23
CA GLY A 381 4.20 21.84 15.12
C GLY A 381 5.26 21.41 16.14
N ASN A 382 5.42 20.10 16.38
CA ASN A 382 6.24 19.55 17.46
C ASN A 382 7.40 18.65 17.00
N ILE A 383 7.65 18.53 15.68
CA ILE A 383 8.80 17.77 15.19
C ILE A 383 10.12 18.50 15.49
N PRO A 384 11.24 17.79 15.72
CA PRO A 384 12.55 18.42 15.78
C PRO A 384 12.94 19.00 14.41
N ASP A 385 13.46 20.23 14.43
CA ASP A 385 14.12 20.81 13.27
C ASP A 385 15.51 20.17 13.14
N ILE A 386 15.71 19.41 12.07
CA ILE A 386 16.99 18.71 11.82
C ILE A 386 17.76 19.44 10.74
N ALA A 387 19.07 19.63 10.96
CA ALA A 387 19.91 20.40 10.04
C ALA A 387 20.19 19.70 8.70
N ASP A 388 20.05 18.36 8.67
CA ASP A 388 20.21 17.53 7.49
C ASP A 388 18.83 17.00 7.08
N HIS A 389 18.33 17.45 5.93
CA HIS A 389 17.04 17.04 5.40
C HIS A 389 17.15 15.94 4.33
N GLU A 390 18.32 15.30 4.18
CA GLU A 390 18.48 14.18 3.24
C GLU A 390 17.62 13.00 3.69
N ALA A 391 16.65 12.61 2.86
CA ALA A 391 15.79 11.47 3.13
C ALA A 391 16.51 10.17 2.76
N ASN A 392 16.45 9.17 3.65
CA ASN A 392 17.01 7.86 3.33
C ASN A 392 16.07 7.10 2.38
N ARG A 393 16.54 6.84 1.15
CA ARG A 393 15.81 6.03 0.16
C ARG A 393 16.00 4.53 0.35
N MET A 394 17.10 4.13 0.99
CA MET A 394 17.36 2.74 1.29
C MET A 394 16.47 2.29 2.44
N LEU A 395 15.41 1.57 2.09
CA LEU A 395 14.51 0.99 3.08
C LEU A 395 15.18 -0.22 3.77
N PRO A 396 14.92 -0.43 5.08
CA PRO A 396 15.33 -1.66 5.74
C PRO A 396 14.71 -2.88 5.06
N LYS A 397 15.25 -4.07 5.36
CA LYS A 397 14.64 -5.34 4.93
C LYS A 397 13.18 -5.40 5.39
N PRO A 398 12.28 -6.01 4.61
CA PRO A 398 10.88 -6.15 5.02
C PRO A 398 10.79 -6.90 6.36
N LEU A 399 9.89 -6.43 7.22
CA LEU A 399 9.56 -7.03 8.50
C LEU A 399 8.74 -8.31 8.30
N TYR A 400 7.82 -8.31 7.34
CA TYR A 400 6.95 -9.44 6.98
C TYR A 400 7.10 -9.82 5.51
N SER A 401 6.87 -8.89 4.58
CA SER A 401 6.93 -9.17 3.15
C SER A 401 7.18 -7.92 2.30
N LYS A 402 7.76 -8.11 1.12
CA LYS A 402 7.87 -7.09 0.07
C LYS A 402 6.89 -7.30 -1.10
N ASP A 403 6.07 -8.34 -1.05
CA ASP A 403 5.25 -8.84 -2.16
C ASP A 403 4.35 -7.79 -2.82
N PHE A 404 3.99 -6.73 -2.10
CA PHE A 404 3.07 -5.68 -2.58
C PHE A 404 3.72 -4.30 -2.79
N GLU A 405 5.04 -4.17 -2.62
CA GLU A 405 5.72 -2.87 -2.76
C GLU A 405 5.68 -2.33 -4.20
N ASP A 406 5.67 -3.23 -5.20
CA ASP A 406 5.64 -2.88 -6.63
C ASP A 406 4.33 -3.30 -7.31
N SER A 407 3.22 -3.20 -6.57
CA SER A 407 1.91 -3.69 -7.00
C SER A 407 1.12 -2.68 -7.84
N PHE A 408 0.45 -3.15 -8.91
CA PHE A 408 -0.42 -2.32 -9.74
C PHE A 408 -1.68 -3.09 -10.09
N PHE A 409 -2.83 -2.40 -10.14
CA PHE A 409 -4.05 -2.98 -10.71
C PHE A 409 -4.06 -2.82 -12.24
N LEU A 410 -4.72 -3.77 -12.91
CA LEU A 410 -4.99 -3.75 -14.33
C LEU A 410 -6.49 -4.01 -14.56
N SER A 411 -7.10 -3.12 -15.32
CA SER A 411 -8.52 -3.16 -15.70
C SER A 411 -8.70 -3.59 -17.16
N ALA A 412 -9.94 -3.60 -17.65
CA ALA A 412 -10.22 -3.86 -19.06
C ALA A 412 -9.65 -2.81 -20.02
N ALA A 413 -9.21 -1.64 -19.52
CA ALA A 413 -8.51 -0.64 -20.31
C ALA A 413 -6.99 -0.90 -20.39
N ASP A 414 -6.43 -1.62 -19.42
CA ASP A 414 -4.97 -1.82 -19.32
C ASP A 414 -4.52 -3.13 -19.96
N ILE A 415 -5.34 -4.19 -19.85
CA ILE A 415 -4.93 -5.53 -20.31
C ILE A 415 -6.02 -6.25 -21.10
N THR A 416 -5.60 -6.91 -22.18
CA THR A 416 -6.49 -7.69 -23.05
C THR A 416 -6.37 -9.20 -22.76
N PRO A 417 -7.33 -9.83 -22.04
CA PRO A 417 -7.30 -11.27 -21.83
C PRO A 417 -7.70 -12.06 -23.06
N GLN A 418 -7.20 -13.30 -23.15
CA GLN A 418 -7.82 -14.35 -23.95
C GLN A 418 -9.12 -14.78 -23.27
N LYS A 419 -10.20 -14.94 -24.04
CA LYS A 419 -11.54 -15.21 -23.49
C LYS A 419 -12.13 -16.47 -24.11
N THR A 420 -12.78 -17.28 -23.27
CA THR A 420 -13.72 -18.31 -23.73
C THR A 420 -15.10 -18.07 -23.08
N GLY A 421 -16.16 -18.44 -23.80
CA GLY A 421 -17.53 -18.12 -23.37
C GLY A 421 -17.87 -16.64 -23.55
N THR A 422 -18.79 -16.13 -22.72
CA THR A 422 -19.30 -14.76 -22.84
C THR A 422 -18.88 -13.93 -21.64
N TRP A 423 -18.19 -12.82 -21.88
CA TRP A 423 -17.82 -11.82 -20.89
C TRP A 423 -18.26 -10.44 -21.36
N ILE A 424 -18.94 -9.70 -20.50
CA ILE A 424 -19.32 -8.31 -20.71
C ILE A 424 -18.53 -7.40 -19.76
N ASP A 425 -18.62 -6.10 -19.99
CA ASP A 425 -18.07 -5.09 -19.08
C ASP A 425 -18.59 -5.31 -17.65
N GLY A 426 -17.67 -5.56 -16.72
CA GLY A 426 -17.92 -5.52 -15.28
C GLY A 426 -17.65 -4.13 -14.71
N GLY A 427 -17.93 -3.92 -13.42
CA GLY A 427 -17.69 -2.66 -12.71
C GLY A 427 -18.80 -1.62 -12.88
N ALA A 428 -19.91 -1.95 -13.56
CA ALA A 428 -21.01 -1.01 -13.80
C ALA A 428 -21.90 -0.76 -12.56
N ILE A 429 -21.79 -1.60 -11.52
CA ILE A 429 -22.63 -1.50 -10.31
C ILE A 429 -21.99 -0.56 -9.29
N TRP A 430 -20.66 -0.58 -9.16
CA TRP A 430 -19.90 0.30 -8.26
C TRP A 430 -18.54 0.66 -8.88
N ASP A 431 -18.25 1.96 -8.95
CA ASP A 431 -17.01 2.49 -9.50
C ASP A 431 -15.95 2.66 -8.40
N PHE A 432 -15.03 1.70 -8.28
CA PHE A 432 -13.83 1.79 -7.42
C PHE A 432 -12.74 2.67 -8.02
N LYS A 433 -13.07 3.47 -9.04
CA LYS A 433 -12.15 4.28 -9.83
C LYS A 433 -11.05 3.44 -10.49
N THR A 434 -11.30 2.15 -10.67
CA THR A 434 -10.43 1.21 -11.41
C THR A 434 -10.82 1.11 -12.87
N GLY A 435 -11.89 1.79 -13.30
CA GLY A 435 -12.47 1.58 -14.63
C GLY A 435 -13.27 0.29 -14.70
N LYS A 436 -13.50 -0.20 -15.93
CA LYS A 436 -14.33 -1.38 -16.18
C LYS A 436 -13.56 -2.67 -15.89
N GLY A 437 -14.25 -3.60 -15.24
CA GLY A 437 -13.77 -4.96 -15.02
C GLY A 437 -14.38 -5.96 -16.01
N TRP A 438 -14.53 -7.21 -15.59
CA TRP A 438 -15.12 -8.27 -16.40
C TRP A 438 -16.22 -9.01 -15.65
N ARG A 439 -17.36 -9.23 -16.30
CA ARG A 439 -18.51 -9.93 -15.73
C ARG A 439 -18.99 -11.05 -16.66
N SER A 440 -19.35 -12.18 -16.07
CA SER A 440 -20.03 -13.27 -16.77
C SER A 440 -21.10 -13.91 -15.89
N VAL A 441 -22.03 -14.62 -16.53
CA VAL A 441 -23.06 -15.46 -15.90
C VAL A 441 -23.06 -16.90 -16.44
N VAL A 442 -22.15 -17.20 -17.38
CA VAL A 442 -22.14 -18.45 -18.12
C VAL A 442 -21.08 -19.37 -17.53
N LYS A 443 -21.52 -20.45 -16.90
CA LYS A 443 -20.66 -21.50 -16.34
C LYS A 443 -19.61 -21.96 -17.35
N GLY A 444 -18.36 -22.06 -16.91
CA GLY A 444 -17.24 -22.49 -17.73
C GLY A 444 -16.60 -21.39 -18.58
N SER A 445 -17.15 -20.17 -18.62
CA SER A 445 -16.48 -19.02 -19.24
C SER A 445 -15.18 -18.72 -18.50
N GLU A 446 -14.13 -18.39 -19.26
CA GLU A 446 -12.78 -18.24 -18.73
C GLU A 446 -12.12 -16.97 -19.29
N LEU A 447 -11.38 -16.27 -18.43
CA LEU A 447 -10.40 -15.24 -18.80
C LEU A 447 -9.01 -15.78 -18.54
N THR A 448 -8.09 -15.54 -19.46
CA THR A 448 -6.66 -15.82 -19.30
C THR A 448 -5.85 -14.56 -19.60
N PHE A 449 -5.02 -14.15 -18.65
CA PHE A 449 -4.20 -12.95 -18.71
C PHE A 449 -2.72 -13.32 -18.77
N ASP A 450 -1.95 -12.67 -19.64
CA ASP A 450 -0.49 -12.75 -19.62
C ASP A 450 0.04 -11.65 -18.68
N ILE A 451 0.67 -12.06 -17.57
CA ILE A 451 1.11 -11.15 -16.51
C ILE A 451 2.62 -11.20 -16.31
N LEU A 452 3.20 -10.16 -15.71
CA LEU A 452 4.63 -10.05 -15.40
C LEU A 452 4.85 -9.73 -13.91
N GLY A 453 5.50 -10.63 -13.19
CA GLY A 453 5.78 -10.49 -11.76
C GLY A 453 5.79 -11.85 -11.05
N ASP A 454 5.98 -11.85 -9.73
CA ASP A 454 5.97 -13.08 -8.90
C ASP A 454 4.81 -13.15 -7.90
N VAL A 455 3.87 -12.21 -8.03
CA VAL A 455 2.60 -12.18 -7.33
C VAL A 455 1.49 -11.77 -8.31
N ALA A 456 0.39 -12.52 -8.29
CA ALA A 456 -0.84 -12.18 -9.00
C ALA A 456 -1.98 -12.06 -8.00
N ALA A 457 -2.95 -11.19 -8.27
CA ALA A 457 -4.17 -11.14 -7.49
C ALA A 457 -5.38 -10.84 -8.37
N VAL A 458 -6.55 -11.29 -7.91
CA VAL A 458 -7.84 -11.00 -8.54
C VAL A 458 -8.72 -10.34 -7.50
N THR A 459 -9.11 -9.10 -7.76
CA THR A 459 -10.07 -8.36 -6.96
C THR A 459 -11.46 -8.58 -7.55
N TYR A 460 -12.39 -9.01 -6.73
CA TYR A 460 -13.77 -9.30 -7.14
C TYR A 460 -14.73 -8.73 -6.12
N TRP A 461 -15.98 -8.50 -6.54
CA TRP A 461 -16.98 -7.93 -5.65
C TRP A 461 -17.85 -9.03 -5.02
N LYS A 462 -17.98 -9.02 -3.70
CA LYS A 462 -18.93 -9.89 -2.98
C LYS A 462 -20.28 -9.19 -2.87
N ARG A 463 -21.34 -9.88 -3.28
CA ARG A 463 -22.72 -9.36 -3.24
C ARG A 463 -23.58 -10.00 -2.16
N PRO A 464 -24.61 -9.28 -1.68
CA PRO A 464 -25.57 -9.82 -0.74
C PRO A 464 -26.17 -11.13 -1.23
N ALA A 465 -26.48 -12.05 -0.30
CA ALA A 465 -26.94 -13.40 -0.62
C ALA A 465 -28.18 -13.42 -1.54
N ASN A 466 -29.07 -12.43 -1.39
CA ASN A 466 -30.29 -12.27 -2.20
C ASN A 466 -30.01 -11.90 -3.66
N GLU A 467 -28.80 -11.46 -4.01
CA GLU A 467 -28.42 -11.19 -5.41
C GLU A 467 -27.86 -12.42 -6.14
N SER A 468 -27.72 -13.55 -5.46
CA SER A 468 -27.41 -14.85 -6.07
C SER A 468 -26.11 -14.91 -6.89
N TYR A 469 -25.04 -14.25 -6.44
CA TYR A 469 -23.73 -14.35 -7.10
C TYR A 469 -23.11 -15.74 -6.93
N GLY A 470 -22.26 -16.10 -7.89
CA GLY A 470 -21.65 -17.42 -8.03
C GLY A 470 -20.19 -17.47 -7.57
N ARG A 471 -19.53 -18.57 -7.92
CA ARG A 471 -18.12 -18.81 -7.62
C ARG A 471 -17.28 -18.87 -8.90
N ALA A 472 -15.99 -18.59 -8.74
CA ALA A 472 -14.98 -18.77 -9.78
C ALA A 472 -13.75 -19.52 -9.23
N GLN A 473 -13.08 -20.27 -10.08
CA GLN A 473 -11.74 -20.79 -9.83
C GLN A 473 -10.69 -19.85 -10.39
N ILE A 474 -9.61 -19.65 -9.63
CA ILE A 474 -8.53 -18.74 -9.95
C ILE A 474 -7.20 -19.45 -9.73
N TRP A 475 -6.32 -19.44 -10.72
CA TRP A 475 -5.00 -20.08 -10.64
C TRP A 475 -3.99 -19.40 -11.58
N VAL A 476 -2.71 -19.67 -11.34
CA VAL A 476 -1.60 -19.24 -12.20
C VAL A 476 -0.89 -20.46 -12.76
N ASP A 477 -0.63 -20.46 -14.06
CA ASP A 477 0.04 -21.54 -14.79
C ASP A 477 -0.56 -22.92 -14.48
N ASN A 478 0.25 -23.81 -13.88
CA ASN A 478 -0.12 -25.18 -13.52
C ASN A 478 -0.39 -25.33 -12.01
N ASN A 479 -0.45 -24.22 -11.25
CA ASN A 479 -0.68 -24.27 -9.82
C ASN A 479 -2.14 -24.66 -9.50
N PRO A 480 -2.40 -25.27 -8.32
CA PRO A 480 -3.76 -25.63 -7.92
C PRO A 480 -4.69 -24.42 -7.84
N PRO A 481 -5.96 -24.54 -8.29
CA PRO A 481 -6.91 -23.44 -8.25
C PRO A 481 -7.48 -23.17 -6.87
N VAL A 482 -7.65 -21.89 -6.57
CA VAL A 482 -8.38 -21.37 -5.41
C VAL A 482 -9.80 -20.99 -5.84
N VAL A 483 -10.79 -21.25 -4.99
CA VAL A 483 -12.18 -20.89 -5.27
C VAL A 483 -12.53 -19.56 -4.59
N ALA A 484 -12.94 -18.58 -5.39
CA ALA A 484 -13.54 -17.32 -4.94
C ALA A 484 -15.07 -17.45 -4.89
N ASP A 485 -15.69 -16.94 -3.82
CA ASP A 485 -17.15 -16.90 -3.67
C ASP A 485 -17.64 -15.45 -3.69
N GLY A 486 -18.32 -15.07 -4.78
CA GLY A 486 -18.86 -13.72 -4.98
C GLY A 486 -20.13 -13.42 -4.18
N SER A 487 -20.59 -14.32 -3.31
CA SER A 487 -21.78 -14.15 -2.48
C SER A 487 -21.47 -13.78 -1.02
N ASN A 488 -22.51 -13.46 -0.25
CA ASN A 488 -22.46 -13.21 1.19
C ASN A 488 -21.54 -12.07 1.63
N GLY A 489 -21.51 -10.96 0.89
CA GLY A 489 -20.78 -9.75 1.28
C GLY A 489 -21.31 -8.50 0.59
N ASP A 490 -20.85 -7.32 0.98
CA ASP A 490 -21.05 -6.06 0.23
C ASP A 490 -19.77 -5.23 0.29
N HIS A 491 -18.70 -5.82 -0.23
CA HIS A 491 -17.34 -5.30 -0.22
C HIS A 491 -16.51 -5.93 -1.34
N ILE A 492 -15.38 -5.32 -1.70
CA ILE A 492 -14.36 -5.99 -2.50
C ILE A 492 -13.68 -7.08 -1.66
N ASP A 493 -13.35 -8.18 -2.30
CA ASP A 493 -12.49 -9.23 -1.75
C ASP A 493 -11.42 -9.58 -2.79
N GLN A 494 -10.36 -10.25 -2.35
CA GLN A 494 -9.20 -10.55 -3.18
C GLN A 494 -8.72 -11.99 -3.02
N ILE A 495 -8.37 -12.61 -4.13
CA ILE A 495 -7.54 -13.83 -4.14
C ILE A 495 -6.13 -13.44 -4.51
N VAL A 496 -5.19 -13.68 -3.60
CA VAL A 496 -3.75 -13.46 -3.80
C VAL A 496 -3.06 -14.79 -4.06
N LEU A 497 -2.27 -14.83 -5.11
CA LEU A 497 -1.45 -15.96 -5.54
C LEU A 497 0.02 -15.51 -5.55
N SER A 498 0.74 -15.80 -4.47
CA SER A 498 2.16 -15.48 -4.31
C SER A 498 3.05 -16.70 -4.56
N GLY A 499 4.36 -16.46 -4.72
CA GLY A 499 5.34 -17.54 -4.90
C GLY A 499 5.21 -18.22 -6.26
N ILE A 500 4.66 -17.54 -7.27
CA ILE A 500 4.49 -18.09 -8.63
C ILE A 500 5.80 -18.12 -9.43
N GLY A 501 6.89 -17.57 -8.88
CA GLY A 501 8.19 -17.41 -9.56
C GLY A 501 8.25 -16.07 -10.28
N LYS A 502 9.46 -15.61 -10.64
CA LYS A 502 9.63 -14.34 -11.36
C LYS A 502 9.41 -14.55 -12.86
N GLY A 503 8.85 -13.55 -13.51
CA GLY A 503 8.78 -13.50 -14.97
C GLY A 503 7.35 -13.48 -15.49
N ARG A 504 7.14 -14.11 -16.66
CA ARG A 504 5.85 -14.11 -17.36
C ARG A 504 5.03 -15.33 -16.95
N HIS A 505 3.77 -15.10 -16.61
CA HIS A 505 2.85 -16.14 -16.17
C HIS A 505 1.47 -15.99 -16.83
N LYS A 506 0.66 -17.06 -16.79
CA LYS A 506 -0.74 -17.05 -17.21
C LYS A 506 -1.65 -17.10 -15.98
N LEU A 507 -2.40 -16.03 -15.74
CA LEU A 507 -3.44 -15.98 -14.72
C LEU A 507 -4.79 -16.37 -15.33
N HIS A 508 -5.48 -17.31 -14.70
CA HIS A 508 -6.77 -17.84 -15.14
C HIS A 508 -7.88 -17.49 -14.16
N VAL A 509 -9.05 -17.13 -14.69
CA VAL A 509 -10.30 -16.96 -13.93
C VAL A 509 -11.44 -17.68 -14.65
N LYS A 510 -12.03 -18.70 -14.02
CA LYS A 510 -13.06 -19.55 -14.63
C LYS A 510 -14.31 -19.67 -13.77
N LEU A 511 -15.48 -19.40 -14.35
CA LEU A 511 -16.75 -19.50 -13.64
C LEU A 511 -17.15 -20.96 -13.37
N LEU A 512 -17.56 -21.23 -12.13
CA LEU A 512 -18.05 -22.55 -11.71
C LEU A 512 -19.57 -22.71 -11.84
N ASP A 513 -20.30 -21.61 -11.70
CA ASP A 513 -21.75 -21.59 -11.57
C ASP A 513 -22.39 -20.78 -12.72
N SER A 514 -23.64 -21.11 -13.06
CA SER A 514 -24.46 -20.29 -13.97
C SER A 514 -25.09 -19.11 -13.21
N LYS A 515 -24.25 -18.30 -12.58
CA LYS A 515 -24.58 -17.18 -11.70
C LYS A 515 -23.61 -16.02 -11.99
N PRO A 516 -23.99 -14.76 -11.72
CA PRO A 516 -23.10 -13.64 -11.92
C PRO A 516 -21.84 -13.75 -11.05
N PHE A 517 -20.69 -13.47 -11.67
CA PHE A 517 -19.42 -13.24 -11.00
C PHE A 517 -18.74 -12.04 -11.67
N GLU A 518 -18.15 -11.17 -10.88
CA GLU A 518 -17.60 -9.90 -11.35
C GLU A 518 -16.18 -9.70 -10.82
N VAL A 519 -15.23 -9.68 -11.77
CA VAL A 519 -13.85 -9.29 -11.52
C VAL A 519 -13.76 -7.77 -11.68
N THR A 520 -13.39 -7.07 -10.61
CA THR A 520 -13.22 -5.61 -10.63
C THR A 520 -11.93 -5.22 -11.34
N CYS A 521 -10.83 -5.87 -10.99
CA CYS A 521 -9.52 -5.74 -11.61
C CYS A 521 -8.67 -6.97 -11.27
N ILE A 522 -7.60 -7.18 -12.03
CA ILE A 522 -6.50 -8.02 -11.57
C ILE A 522 -5.39 -7.12 -11.01
N ALA A 523 -4.45 -7.68 -10.27
CA ALA A 523 -3.24 -6.99 -9.87
C ALA A 523 -2.02 -7.88 -10.05
N VAL A 524 -0.89 -7.24 -10.33
CA VAL A 524 0.42 -7.87 -10.48
C VAL A 524 1.41 -7.16 -9.59
N SER A 525 2.34 -7.90 -9.00
CA SER A 525 3.33 -7.33 -8.10
C SER A 525 4.62 -8.16 -8.02
N GLY A 526 5.58 -7.58 -7.31
CA GLY A 526 6.84 -8.16 -6.90
C GLY A 526 7.92 -8.16 -8.00
N ASP A 527 8.91 -9.04 -7.87
CA ASP A 527 10.13 -8.94 -8.66
C ASP A 527 9.86 -9.33 -10.13
N ARG A 528 10.20 -8.42 -11.04
CA ARG A 528 10.08 -8.66 -12.48
C ARG A 528 11.41 -9.13 -13.04
N GLU A 529 11.41 -10.28 -13.68
CA GLU A 529 12.57 -10.74 -14.44
C GLU A 529 12.43 -10.29 -15.90
N PHE A 530 13.20 -9.27 -16.28
CA PHE A 530 13.28 -8.81 -17.67
C PHE A 530 14.19 -9.71 -18.53
N GLY A 531 14.93 -10.66 -17.93
CA GLY A 531 15.90 -11.50 -18.64
C GLY A 531 17.27 -10.84 -18.82
N SER A 532 18.24 -11.62 -19.32
CA SER A 532 19.62 -11.14 -19.57
C SER A 532 19.86 -10.64 -20.99
N ASP A 533 18.89 -10.86 -21.88
CA ASP A 533 18.92 -10.37 -23.25
C ASP A 533 18.69 -8.86 -23.28
N LYS A 534 19.25 -8.20 -24.30
CA LYS A 534 19.01 -6.77 -24.52
C LYS A 534 17.56 -6.55 -24.93
N LYS A 535 17.01 -5.40 -24.53
CA LYS A 535 15.63 -4.99 -24.82
C LYS A 535 15.58 -3.82 -25.79
N ILE A 536 14.47 -3.71 -26.50
CA ILE A 536 14.09 -2.49 -27.23
C ILE A 536 12.96 -1.82 -26.45
N ILE A 537 13.13 -0.54 -26.10
CA ILE A 537 12.07 0.30 -25.57
C ILE A 537 11.28 0.83 -26.76
N GLN A 538 10.13 0.21 -27.04
CA GLN A 538 9.30 0.54 -28.21
C GLN A 538 8.05 1.30 -27.77
N SER A 539 7.71 2.39 -28.45
CA SER A 539 6.46 3.11 -28.23
C SER A 539 5.27 2.31 -28.76
N LEU A 540 4.17 2.25 -27.99
CA LEU A 540 2.92 1.65 -28.46
C LEU A 540 2.25 2.47 -29.57
N LYS A 541 2.46 3.78 -29.60
CA LYS A 541 1.76 4.70 -30.52
C LYS A 541 2.15 4.47 -31.97
N ASN A 542 3.44 4.33 -32.23
CA ASN A 542 4.00 4.29 -33.59
C ASN A 542 4.90 3.07 -33.84
N GLN A 543 5.12 2.20 -32.84
CA GLN A 543 5.98 1.03 -32.93
C GLN A 543 7.47 1.35 -33.15
N ASN A 544 7.88 2.61 -32.98
CA ASN A 544 9.28 3.01 -33.08
C ASN A 544 9.99 2.80 -31.74
N GLY A 545 11.28 2.46 -31.81
CA GLY A 545 12.17 2.33 -30.66
C GLY A 545 12.99 3.60 -30.41
N ILE A 546 13.53 3.73 -29.21
CA ILE A 546 14.48 4.81 -28.88
C ILE A 546 15.81 4.55 -29.61
N VAL A 547 16.29 5.52 -30.39
CA VAL A 547 17.55 5.47 -31.14
C VAL A 547 18.40 6.71 -30.90
N LEU A 548 19.71 6.62 -31.14
CA LEU A 548 20.63 7.76 -31.13
C LEU A 548 20.91 8.25 -32.55
N GLU A 549 20.40 9.43 -32.90
CA GLU A 549 20.61 10.07 -34.21
C GLU A 549 21.30 11.42 -34.02
N GLU A 550 22.42 11.64 -34.69
CA GLU A 550 23.17 12.92 -34.64
C GLU A 550 23.51 13.42 -33.21
N ASN A 551 23.64 12.49 -32.25
CA ASN A 551 23.82 12.71 -30.81
C ASN A 551 22.56 13.10 -30.01
N GLU A 552 21.38 13.03 -30.60
CA GLU A 552 20.09 13.18 -29.93
C GLU A 552 19.34 11.86 -29.82
N LEU A 553 18.58 11.68 -28.75
CA LEU A 553 17.71 10.52 -28.57
C LEU A 553 16.34 10.81 -29.18
N VAL A 554 15.95 10.00 -30.16
CA VAL A 554 14.70 10.13 -30.92
C VAL A 554 13.98 8.79 -31.06
N LEU A 555 12.78 8.80 -31.64
CA LEU A 555 12.05 7.58 -31.99
C LEU A 555 12.34 7.17 -33.44
N GLY A 556 12.92 5.99 -33.65
CA GLY A 556 13.25 5.43 -34.97
C GLY A 556 12.86 3.96 -35.11
N ASP A 557 12.85 3.45 -36.34
CA ASP A 557 12.17 2.19 -36.68
C ASP A 557 12.80 0.93 -36.04
N GLN A 558 14.10 0.92 -35.79
CA GLN A 558 14.82 -0.29 -35.34
C GLN A 558 15.01 -0.36 -33.81
N GLY A 559 15.03 0.79 -33.13
CA GLY A 559 15.39 0.88 -31.71
C GLY A 559 16.82 0.44 -31.39
N GLU A 560 17.50 1.14 -30.49
CA GLU A 560 18.80 0.72 -30.00
C GLU A 560 18.65 -0.26 -28.83
N PRO A 561 19.33 -1.42 -28.85
CA PRO A 561 19.26 -2.39 -27.76
C PRO A 561 19.83 -1.84 -26.44
N VAL A 562 19.01 -1.89 -25.38
CA VAL A 562 19.38 -1.51 -24.01
C VAL A 562 19.48 -2.73 -23.09
N THR A 563 20.36 -2.67 -22.09
CA THR A 563 20.31 -3.61 -20.97
C THR A 563 19.51 -2.97 -19.84
N VAL A 564 18.45 -3.65 -19.39
CA VAL A 564 17.65 -3.24 -18.22
C VAL A 564 18.36 -3.71 -16.97
N LEU A 565 18.62 -2.79 -16.04
CA LEU A 565 19.31 -3.06 -14.78
C LEU A 565 18.46 -2.56 -13.61
N ASN A 566 18.48 -3.28 -12.50
CA ASN A 566 17.88 -2.84 -11.24
C ASN A 566 18.94 -2.08 -10.42
N THR A 567 18.56 -0.97 -9.83
CA THR A 567 19.38 -0.22 -8.87
C THR A 567 19.21 -0.80 -7.46
N GLU A 568 20.13 -0.48 -6.54
CA GLU A 568 20.09 -1.02 -5.16
C GLU A 568 18.84 -0.58 -4.39
N ASP A 569 18.32 0.62 -4.69
CA ASP A 569 17.10 1.21 -4.13
C ASP A 569 15.81 0.76 -4.84
N GLY A 570 15.91 -0.10 -5.87
CA GLY A 570 14.77 -0.78 -6.49
C GLY A 570 14.15 -0.10 -7.71
N TYR A 571 14.83 0.86 -8.33
CA TYR A 571 14.42 1.47 -9.61
C TYR A 571 15.08 0.76 -10.79
N LEU A 572 14.64 1.10 -12.00
CA LEU A 572 15.27 0.68 -13.24
C LEU A 572 16.26 1.73 -13.76
N THR A 573 17.35 1.25 -14.35
CA THR A 573 18.21 2.03 -15.22
C THR A 573 18.45 1.30 -16.54
N PHE A 574 18.61 2.04 -17.63
CA PHE A 574 18.74 1.48 -18.98
C PHE A 574 20.12 1.81 -19.53
N LYS A 575 20.93 0.77 -19.75
CA LYS A 575 22.27 0.92 -20.31
C LYS A 575 22.23 0.78 -21.83
N MET A 576 22.65 1.83 -22.55
CA MET A 576 22.76 1.86 -24.00
C MET A 576 24.24 1.97 -24.41
N GLY A 577 24.81 0.87 -24.89
CA GLY A 577 26.26 0.77 -25.12
C GLY A 577 27.06 0.88 -23.83
N ILE A 578 27.87 1.93 -23.70
CA ILE A 578 28.64 2.24 -22.48
C ILE A 578 27.98 3.32 -21.60
N LYS A 579 26.91 3.96 -22.10
CA LYS A 579 26.20 5.06 -21.43
C LYS A 579 24.85 4.59 -20.90
N TYR A 580 24.14 5.48 -20.19
CA TYR A 580 22.85 5.21 -19.58
C TYR A 580 21.82 6.22 -20.09
N LEU A 581 20.58 5.76 -20.31
CA LEU A 581 19.47 6.68 -20.54
C LEU A 581 19.23 7.49 -19.27
N GLY A 582 19.05 8.79 -19.41
CA GLY A 582 18.69 9.68 -18.32
C GLY A 582 17.91 10.90 -18.76
N ILE A 583 17.50 11.73 -17.81
CA ILE A 583 16.75 12.96 -18.02
C ILE A 583 17.66 14.14 -17.69
N ASP A 584 17.75 15.09 -18.61
CA ASP A 584 18.42 16.35 -18.35
C ASP A 584 17.60 17.17 -17.33
N PRO A 585 18.19 17.58 -16.18
CA PRO A 585 17.45 18.23 -15.11
C PRO A 585 16.91 19.62 -15.44
N PHE A 586 17.41 20.25 -16.51
CA PHE A 586 17.00 21.60 -16.90
C PHE A 586 15.95 21.60 -18.00
N SER A 587 16.14 20.77 -19.02
CA SER A 587 15.28 20.68 -20.20
C SER A 587 14.22 19.58 -20.12
N GLY A 588 14.39 18.60 -19.23
CA GLY A 588 13.53 17.42 -19.16
C GLY A 588 13.72 16.42 -20.31
N LYS A 589 14.62 16.70 -21.26
CA LYS A 589 14.87 15.82 -22.41
C LYS A 589 15.58 14.54 -22.00
N LEU A 590 15.30 13.46 -22.73
CA LEU A 590 16.06 12.22 -22.62
C LEU A 590 17.48 12.43 -23.19
N ILE A 591 18.48 12.01 -22.42
CA ILE A 591 19.91 12.16 -22.73
C ILE A 591 20.67 10.85 -22.50
N LEU A 592 21.90 10.81 -23.03
CA LEU A 592 22.89 9.78 -22.70
C LEU A 592 23.84 10.27 -21.61
N SER A 593 23.71 9.69 -20.42
CA SER A 593 24.52 9.96 -19.24
C SER A 593 25.70 9.00 -19.14
N ASP A 594 26.86 9.52 -18.71
CA ASP A 594 28.04 8.71 -18.35
C ASP A 594 27.97 8.19 -16.89
N THR A 595 27.10 8.75 -16.05
CA THR A 595 26.94 8.39 -14.65
C THR A 595 25.68 7.55 -14.44
N PRO A 596 25.78 6.25 -14.12
CA PRO A 596 24.63 5.48 -13.67
C PRO A 596 24.19 5.89 -12.26
N ASP A 597 23.00 5.43 -11.87
CA ASP A 597 22.53 5.39 -10.49
C ASP A 597 22.32 6.75 -9.80
N THR A 598 22.21 7.82 -10.59
CA THR A 598 21.69 9.12 -10.14
C THR A 598 20.19 9.21 -10.41
N ASP A 599 19.48 10.12 -9.73
CA ASP A 599 18.05 10.36 -9.96
C ASP A 599 17.72 10.64 -11.42
N ALA A 600 18.66 11.28 -12.13
CA ALA A 600 18.55 11.54 -13.55
C ALA A 600 18.54 10.28 -14.42
N THR A 601 19.04 9.14 -13.93
CA THR A 601 19.13 7.87 -14.70
C THR A 601 18.26 6.74 -14.15
N LYS A 602 17.41 7.07 -13.17
CA LYS A 602 16.52 6.14 -12.48
C LYS A 602 15.08 6.33 -12.92
N PHE A 603 14.40 5.22 -13.18
CA PHE A 603 13.00 5.19 -13.58
C PHE A 603 12.23 4.18 -12.74
N LEU A 604 11.11 4.59 -12.19
CA LEU A 604 10.09 3.70 -11.65
C LEU A 604 9.33 3.04 -12.82
N PHE A 605 9.26 1.71 -12.81
CA PHE A 605 8.44 0.95 -13.73
C PHE A 605 6.98 0.97 -13.27
N VAL A 606 6.07 1.37 -14.16
CA VAL A 606 4.62 1.32 -13.93
C VAL A 606 4.01 0.34 -14.92
N ASP A 607 3.47 -0.75 -14.38
CA ASP A 607 2.81 -1.78 -15.19
C ASP A 607 1.45 -1.26 -15.70
N LYS A 608 1.24 -1.42 -17.00
CA LYS A 608 0.03 -1.00 -17.72
C LYS A 608 -0.51 -2.14 -18.58
N GLY A 609 -0.24 -3.40 -18.21
CA GLY A 609 -0.77 -4.58 -18.86
C GLY A 609 -0.15 -4.81 -20.24
N ASP A 610 -0.87 -4.40 -21.29
CA ASP A 610 -0.41 -4.56 -22.68
C ASP A 610 0.81 -3.66 -23.02
N GLY A 611 1.17 -2.75 -22.11
CA GLY A 611 2.41 -1.95 -22.13
C GLY A 611 2.86 -1.53 -20.74
N CYS A 612 3.74 -0.55 -20.68
CA CYS A 612 4.28 0.03 -19.44
C CYS A 612 4.55 1.53 -19.59
N ALA A 613 4.61 2.21 -18.45
CA ALA A 613 5.10 3.58 -18.34
C ALA A 613 6.37 3.62 -17.48
N PHE A 614 7.20 4.64 -17.71
CA PHE A 614 8.41 4.89 -16.94
C PHE A 614 8.31 6.26 -16.28
N ARG A 615 8.40 6.31 -14.96
CA ARG A 615 8.32 7.55 -14.20
C ARG A 615 9.71 7.92 -13.69
N SER A 616 10.20 9.08 -14.09
CA SER A 616 11.53 9.59 -13.74
C SER A 616 11.61 9.86 -12.23
N VAL A 617 12.68 9.38 -11.58
CA VAL A 617 12.91 9.64 -10.15
C VAL A 617 13.29 11.12 -9.91
N LEU A 618 13.94 11.75 -10.89
CA LEU A 618 14.42 13.13 -10.80
C LEU A 618 13.32 14.16 -10.54
N ASN A 619 12.18 14.02 -11.21
CA ASN A 619 11.08 14.99 -11.18
C ASN A 619 9.71 14.38 -10.92
N GLY A 620 9.59 13.04 -10.94
CA GLY A 620 8.32 12.35 -10.78
C GLY A 620 7.41 12.44 -12.01
N ASP A 621 7.93 12.89 -13.16
CA ASP A 621 7.17 12.94 -14.41
C ASP A 621 7.30 11.63 -15.20
N TYR A 622 6.36 11.37 -16.10
CA TYR A 622 6.44 10.22 -17.00
C TYR A 622 7.32 10.52 -18.21
N LEU A 623 8.02 9.50 -18.70
CA LEU A 623 8.60 9.55 -20.04
C LEU A 623 7.46 9.67 -21.07
N SER A 624 7.57 10.67 -21.94
CA SER A 624 6.59 11.03 -22.95
C SER A 624 7.25 11.24 -24.31
N ILE A 625 6.40 11.23 -25.33
CA ILE A 625 6.73 11.41 -26.74
C ILE A 625 6.04 12.64 -27.35
N ALA A 626 5.26 13.40 -26.57
CA ALA A 626 4.37 14.45 -27.08
C ALA A 626 5.12 15.60 -27.79
N ASP A 627 6.40 15.84 -27.45
CA ASP A 627 7.29 16.81 -28.11
C ASP A 627 8.72 16.23 -28.26
N GLY A 628 8.82 14.98 -28.69
CA GLY A 628 10.06 14.19 -28.62
C GLY A 628 10.21 13.45 -27.30
N LEU A 629 11.37 12.82 -27.07
CA LEU A 629 11.61 12.01 -25.86
C LEU A 629 11.97 12.91 -24.67
N GLN A 630 11.03 13.09 -23.76
CA GLN A 630 11.19 13.94 -22.58
C GLN A 630 10.40 13.40 -21.37
N ALA A 631 10.83 13.75 -20.16
CA ALA A 631 10.02 13.60 -18.96
C ALA A 631 9.04 14.77 -18.87
N THR A 632 7.75 14.51 -18.99
CA THR A 632 6.70 15.54 -18.91
C THR A 632 5.46 14.97 -18.23
N ALA A 633 4.77 15.85 -17.54
CA ALA A 633 3.51 15.62 -16.85
C ALA A 633 3.47 14.40 -15.90
N THR A 634 2.67 14.55 -14.87
CA THR A 634 2.36 13.54 -13.87
C THR A 634 1.21 12.62 -14.28
N ASN A 635 0.74 12.70 -15.53
CA ASN A 635 -0.29 11.85 -16.09
C ASN A 635 0.15 11.37 -17.47
N VAL A 636 0.19 10.05 -17.64
CA VAL A 636 0.50 9.40 -18.91
C VAL A 636 -0.80 9.07 -19.66
N THR A 637 -0.83 9.33 -20.96
CA THR A 637 -1.90 8.90 -21.87
C THR A 637 -1.56 7.53 -22.47
N GLU A 638 -2.57 6.81 -22.98
CA GLU A 638 -2.34 5.53 -23.69
C GLU A 638 -1.33 5.67 -24.85
N THR A 639 -1.26 6.85 -25.46
CA THR A 639 -0.33 7.13 -26.56
C THR A 639 1.12 7.31 -26.12
N GLU A 640 1.39 7.35 -24.81
CA GLU A 640 2.71 7.54 -24.22
C GLU A 640 3.23 6.26 -23.54
N LEU A 641 2.57 5.13 -23.77
CA LEU A 641 2.99 3.83 -23.25
C LEU A 641 4.05 3.16 -24.14
N PHE A 642 4.83 2.28 -23.52
CA PHE A 642 5.94 1.55 -24.13
C PHE A 642 5.81 0.03 -23.95
N ARG A 643 6.63 -0.72 -24.69
CA ARG A 643 6.91 -2.14 -24.47
C ARG A 643 8.41 -2.35 -24.36
N LEU A 644 8.78 -3.37 -23.58
CA LEU A 644 10.14 -3.91 -23.55
C LEU A 644 10.17 -5.22 -24.34
N LEU A 645 10.63 -5.16 -25.59
CA LEU A 645 10.76 -6.31 -26.48
C LEU A 645 12.14 -6.93 -26.36
N SER A 646 12.27 -8.26 -26.48
CA SER A 646 13.61 -8.84 -26.66
C SER A 646 14.20 -8.34 -27.98
N ALA A 647 15.45 -7.88 -27.97
CA ALA A 647 16.17 -7.50 -29.19
C ALA A 647 16.37 -8.68 -30.15
N ASN A 648 16.20 -9.92 -29.66
CA ASN A 648 16.20 -11.12 -30.48
C ASN A 648 14.82 -11.45 -31.07
N GLU A 649 13.73 -10.95 -30.47
CA GLU A 649 12.35 -11.13 -30.94
C GLU A 649 11.93 -10.07 -31.96
N THR A 650 12.60 -8.91 -32.02
CA THR A 650 12.40 -7.88 -33.05
C THR A 650 12.99 -8.26 -34.40
N SER A 651 13.33 -9.54 -34.60
CA SER A 651 13.71 -10.08 -35.90
C SER A 651 12.53 -9.96 -36.87
N ASN A 652 12.46 -8.85 -37.58
CA ASN A 652 12.09 -8.93 -38.98
C ASN A 652 12.99 -10.01 -39.60
N PRO A 653 12.47 -11.10 -40.19
CA PRO A 653 13.29 -12.25 -40.61
C PRO A 653 14.42 -11.92 -41.61
N GLU A 654 14.53 -10.69 -42.11
CA GLU A 654 15.50 -10.29 -43.12
C GLU A 654 16.70 -9.46 -42.64
N VAL A 655 16.79 -9.03 -41.38
CA VAL A 655 17.93 -8.21 -40.92
C VAL A 655 18.59 -8.81 -39.69
N MET A 656 19.30 -9.91 -39.92
CA MET A 656 20.38 -10.33 -39.02
C MET A 656 21.53 -9.30 -39.09
N LEU A 657 21.82 -8.70 -37.93
CA LEU A 657 23.08 -8.05 -37.62
C LEU A 657 24.26 -8.94 -38.08
N SER A 658 25.15 -8.44 -38.94
CA SER A 658 26.49 -8.99 -39.10
C SER A 658 27.52 -7.88 -38.90
N GLY A 659 27.82 -7.62 -37.63
CA GLY A 659 28.69 -6.55 -37.18
C GLY A 659 30.19 -6.87 -37.17
N GLU A 660 30.70 -7.68 -38.11
CA GLU A 660 32.16 -7.91 -38.21
C GLU A 660 32.79 -7.10 -39.35
N PRO A 661 33.89 -6.36 -39.10
CA PRO A 661 34.62 -5.68 -40.15
C PRO A 661 35.21 -6.69 -41.13
N VAL A 662 34.93 -6.53 -42.42
CA VAL A 662 35.41 -7.42 -43.48
C VAL A 662 36.83 -7.01 -43.88
N ILE A 663 37.78 -7.91 -43.68
CA ILE A 663 39.19 -7.71 -44.04
C ILE A 663 39.54 -8.61 -45.23
N TYR A 664 40.12 -8.04 -46.28
CA TYR A 664 40.56 -8.78 -47.45
C TYR A 664 41.81 -8.16 -48.07
N ALA A 665 42.65 -8.99 -48.70
CA ALA A 665 43.85 -8.54 -49.38
C ALA A 665 43.60 -8.35 -50.88
N VAL A 666 44.10 -7.26 -51.45
CA VAL A 666 44.11 -6.99 -52.89
C VAL A 666 45.54 -6.67 -53.32
N ARG A 667 46.19 -7.62 -54.01
CA ARG A 667 47.63 -7.56 -54.35
C ARG A 667 48.49 -7.25 -53.11
N ASN A 668 49.11 -6.07 -53.06
CA ASN A 668 50.00 -5.63 -51.99
C ASN A 668 49.32 -4.70 -50.96
N TYR A 669 47.98 -4.75 -50.89
CA TYR A 669 47.20 -3.94 -49.97
C TYR A 669 46.26 -4.77 -49.11
N LEU A 670 46.14 -4.39 -47.84
CA LEU A 670 45.13 -4.89 -46.92
C LEU A 670 43.96 -3.90 -46.89
N CYS A 671 42.78 -4.36 -47.25
CA CYS A 671 41.55 -3.58 -47.29
C CYS A 671 40.66 -3.94 -46.09
N VAL A 672 40.26 -2.93 -45.32
CA VAL A 672 39.38 -3.08 -44.14
C VAL A 672 38.10 -2.29 -44.37
N LYS A 673 36.98 -3.00 -44.41
CA LYS A 673 35.64 -2.42 -44.44
C LYS A 673 35.10 -2.37 -43.01
N ASN A 674 34.50 -1.25 -42.59
CA ASN A 674 33.78 -1.22 -41.31
C ASN A 674 32.55 -2.16 -41.35
N ALA A 675 32.01 -2.50 -40.17
CA ALA A 675 30.88 -3.42 -39.99
C ALA A 675 29.64 -3.07 -40.84
N PHE A 676 29.45 -1.79 -41.17
CA PHE A 676 28.32 -1.29 -41.98
C PHE A 676 28.61 -1.24 -43.48
N GLY A 677 29.83 -1.57 -43.90
CA GLY A 677 30.19 -1.53 -45.30
C GLY A 677 30.34 -0.14 -45.93
N ARG A 678 30.32 0.92 -45.12
CA ARG A 678 30.27 2.31 -45.59
C ARG A 678 31.63 3.00 -45.61
N ARG A 679 32.64 2.43 -44.93
CA ARG A 679 33.99 3.00 -44.90
C ARG A 679 35.02 1.94 -45.28
N LEU A 680 35.82 2.23 -46.30
CA LEU A 680 36.93 1.41 -46.77
C LEU A 680 38.25 2.10 -46.45
N ASN A 681 39.14 1.39 -45.76
CA ASN A 681 40.53 1.78 -45.59
C ASN A 681 41.43 0.79 -46.31
N ALA A 682 42.43 1.28 -47.05
CA ALA A 682 43.46 0.44 -47.66
C ALA A 682 44.84 0.78 -47.07
N TYR A 683 45.58 -0.26 -46.72
CA TYR A 683 46.92 -0.19 -46.15
C TYR A 683 47.91 -0.93 -47.03
N THR A 684 49.14 -0.44 -47.17
CA THR A 684 50.23 -1.27 -47.73
C THR A 684 50.50 -2.46 -46.81
N LEU A 685 51.17 -3.51 -47.31
CA LEU A 685 51.64 -4.61 -46.46
C LEU A 685 52.61 -4.16 -45.35
N THR A 686 53.19 -2.96 -45.45
CA THR A 686 54.03 -2.34 -44.41
C THR A 686 53.24 -1.53 -43.38
N GLY A 687 51.90 -1.52 -43.47
CA GLY A 687 51.01 -0.86 -42.50
C GLY A 687 50.72 0.62 -42.78
N LEU A 688 51.21 1.20 -43.88
CA LEU A 688 50.92 2.58 -44.23
C LEU A 688 49.51 2.70 -44.80
N LYS A 689 48.65 3.50 -44.18
CA LYS A 689 47.32 3.81 -44.71
C LYS A 689 47.44 4.69 -45.95
N VAL A 690 47.07 4.15 -47.11
CA VAL A 690 47.14 4.86 -48.39
C VAL A 690 45.77 5.40 -48.83
N LEU A 691 44.67 4.88 -48.26
CA LEU A 691 43.32 5.32 -48.59
C LEU A 691 42.39 5.23 -47.38
N SER A 692 41.52 6.22 -47.22
CA SER A 692 40.34 6.18 -46.35
C SER A 692 39.20 6.87 -47.07
N ALA A 693 38.16 6.12 -47.45
CA ALA A 693 37.04 6.65 -48.22
C ALA A 693 35.70 6.13 -47.69
N TYR A 694 34.67 6.97 -47.79
CA TYR A 694 33.28 6.57 -47.61
C TYR A 694 32.72 6.11 -48.95
N ILE A 695 32.09 4.93 -48.97
CA ILE A 695 31.43 4.38 -50.15
C ILE A 695 29.94 4.58 -49.93
N GLY A 696 29.35 5.54 -50.65
CA GLY A 696 27.91 5.72 -50.74
C GLY A 696 27.27 4.69 -51.68
N ASP A 697 25.95 4.59 -51.63
CA ASP A 697 25.19 3.55 -52.32
C ASP A 697 25.18 3.73 -53.87
N ASP A 698 25.53 4.92 -54.39
CA ASP A 698 25.32 5.30 -55.80
C ASP A 698 26.58 5.49 -56.67
N ASN A 699 27.79 5.22 -56.17
CA ASN A 699 29.02 5.52 -56.91
C ASN A 699 29.54 4.34 -57.74
N TYR A 700 29.24 4.33 -59.05
CA TYR A 700 29.58 3.24 -59.99
C TYR A 700 31.01 3.28 -60.60
N HIS A 701 31.77 4.38 -60.43
CA HIS A 701 33.14 4.51 -60.96
C HIS A 701 34.04 5.32 -60.04
N TYR A 702 35.28 4.86 -59.81
CA TYR A 702 36.31 5.64 -59.11
C TYR A 702 37.62 5.65 -59.92
N PRO A 703 38.15 6.83 -60.30
CA PRO A 703 39.45 6.95 -60.92
C PRO A 703 40.54 6.73 -59.88
N LEU A 704 41.53 5.89 -60.20
CA LEU A 704 42.69 5.66 -59.34
C LEU A 704 43.94 6.39 -59.86
N ASP A 705 44.06 6.56 -61.19
CA ASP A 705 45.06 7.37 -61.90
C ASP A 705 44.59 7.61 -63.36
N SER A 706 45.37 8.28 -64.21
CA SER A 706 45.00 8.68 -65.59
C SER A 706 44.48 7.53 -66.47
N ASP A 707 44.94 6.29 -66.21
CA ASP A 707 44.69 5.13 -67.06
C ASP A 707 44.20 3.90 -66.25
N LEU A 708 43.61 4.07 -65.06
CA LEU A 708 43.13 2.93 -64.26
C LEU A 708 41.83 3.21 -63.50
N TYR A 709 40.84 2.34 -63.71
CA TYR A 709 39.49 2.48 -63.16
C TYR A 709 39.01 1.23 -62.43
N ILE A 710 38.27 1.44 -61.34
CA ILE A 710 37.41 0.41 -60.75
C ILE A 710 36.01 0.61 -61.29
N VAL A 711 35.50 -0.41 -61.99
CA VAL A 711 34.12 -0.46 -62.50
C VAL A 711 33.36 -1.61 -61.83
N ILE A 712 32.19 -1.28 -61.29
CA ILE A 712 31.24 -2.26 -60.74
C ILE A 712 30.31 -2.65 -61.87
N VAL A 713 30.29 -3.93 -62.26
CA VAL A 713 29.43 -4.43 -63.35
C VAL A 713 28.42 -5.40 -62.74
N ASP A 714 27.18 -4.93 -62.64
CA ASP A 714 25.93 -5.64 -62.32
C ASP A 714 25.75 -6.18 -60.88
N ASP A 715 24.60 -5.87 -60.30
CA ASP A 715 24.05 -6.32 -59.00
C ASP A 715 25.08 -6.60 -57.88
N TYR A 716 26.03 -5.67 -57.70
CA TYR A 716 27.00 -5.61 -56.59
C TYR A 716 27.92 -6.83 -56.40
N ARG A 717 27.92 -7.83 -57.28
CA ARG A 717 28.62 -9.11 -57.04
C ARG A 717 29.94 -9.29 -57.80
N LYS A 718 30.24 -8.49 -58.82
CA LYS A 718 31.51 -8.57 -59.57
C LYS A 718 32.15 -7.19 -59.73
N LYS A 719 33.44 -7.11 -59.40
CA LYS A 719 34.26 -5.90 -59.57
C LYS A 719 35.38 -6.20 -60.56
N LEU A 720 35.43 -5.43 -61.65
CA LEU A 720 36.47 -5.52 -62.66
C LEU A 720 37.49 -4.39 -62.45
N LEU A 721 38.77 -4.75 -62.45
CA LEU A 721 39.86 -3.79 -62.58
C LEU A 721 40.13 -3.63 -64.07
N ILE A 722 39.86 -2.45 -64.62
CA ILE A 722 40.05 -2.18 -66.05
C ILE A 722 41.18 -1.16 -66.18
N ARG A 723 42.13 -1.48 -67.05
CA ARG A 723 43.20 -0.59 -67.49
C ARG A 723 42.92 -0.14 -68.91
#